data_AF-A0AAD6MKH3-F1
#
_entry.id   AF-A0AAD6MKH3-F1
#
_cell.length_a   1.000
_cell.length_b   1.000
_cell.length_c   1.000
_cell.angle_alpha   90.00
_cell.angle_beta   90.00
_cell.angle_gamma   90.00
#
_symmetry.space_group_name_H-M   'P 1'
#
loop_
_entity.id
_entity.type
_entity.pdbx_description
1 polymer ?
#
loop_
_entity_poly.entity_id
_entity_poly.type
_entity_poly.pdbx_seq_one_letter_code
_entity_poly.pdbx_strand_id
1 'polypeptide(L)'
;MNPPIPTPEEFSSLPLEFIPFLPLPSQTTPSPTQNQPAPATAVPDPNAFLSFPIPKKRRRGRPQKAQTSFHLPQFFSQNQHQKQPIPDISEEIIVINKDPTNEAVIGLSAGFPADSLTEEEIDARVVTNIGGIEQVNYILIRNHIIAKWRENVNVWVTKEMFLNSVPKHCHGLLESAYNYLVSRGYINFGVSQSIKEQFPQEDTKSNVIVVGAGLAGLSAARQLMRLGFKVTVLEGRKRAGGRVYTKRMEGGAGNRVSASVDLGGSVLTGTLGNPLGILARQLGYSMHKVRDKCPLYSVDGKPVDLNMDMKVETAFNRLLDKASRLRQLMGDVSVDVSLGAALETFRQVYEDAVNKEEINLFNWHCANLEYANAGLLSKLSLAFWDQDDPYDMGGDHCFLPGGNGRLVQALAENVSILYEKTVHTIRYGSDGVRVIAGSQVFEGDMVLCTVPLGVLKSGSIKFIPELPQRKLDGIKRLGYGLLNKVAMLFPHVFWETDLDTFGHLTDNTSSRGEFFLFYSYATVAGGPVLIALVAGEAAHTFESMPPTDAVTQVIQILKGIYEPQGITVPEPIQTICTRWGSDPFTLGSYSNVAVGASGDDYDILAESVGDGRLFFAGEATMRRYPATMHGAFLSGLREAANIAHYAGARALRVKVNQSPSNNAHACASLLADLFREPDIEFGSFSVILGRNNPDLKSTAILRVTFNEPRKKSQESSRPDQHHSNKLLFQQLQSHFNQQQPLHVYTLLSKQQVLELREVRGGDEMRMNYLCEKLGVKLIGRKGLGPTADSLIASIKAERGGRKASASSLGLKSGMSKLQKGTLKRKLVRRAKIVRSSNKPAPLPNSNMVNAKASEEIRTTNQAPPETNSAEFVPSFF
;
A
#
# COMPACT_ATOMS: atom_id res chain seq x y z
N MET A 1 -63.12 19.66 14.34
CA MET A 1 -63.24 18.21 14.62
C MET A 1 -62.87 17.44 13.37
N ASN A 2 -62.50 16.17 13.53
CA ASN A 2 -62.01 15.23 12.50
C ASN A 2 -60.64 15.59 11.89
N PRO A 3 -59.84 14.60 11.45
CA PRO A 3 -59.51 13.36 12.17
C PRO A 3 -57.97 13.14 12.27
N PRO A 4 -57.47 12.17 13.08
CA PRO A 4 -56.03 11.94 13.23
C PRO A 4 -55.40 11.18 12.05
N ILE A 5 -54.09 11.35 11.88
CA ILE A 5 -53.26 10.66 10.87
C ILE A 5 -52.58 9.42 11.51
N PRO A 6 -52.48 8.26 10.84
CA PRO A 6 -51.92 7.04 11.42
C PRO A 6 -50.38 7.03 11.54
N THR A 7 -49.87 6.11 12.37
CA THR A 7 -48.44 5.82 12.57
C THR A 7 -47.89 4.75 11.59
N PRO A 8 -46.58 4.75 11.28
CA PRO A 8 -46.01 3.96 10.18
C PRO A 8 -45.57 2.53 10.57
N GLU A 9 -46.52 1.64 10.88
CA GLU A 9 -46.26 0.19 11.05
C GLU A 9 -47.27 -0.71 10.30
N GLU A 10 -47.64 -0.36 9.06
CA GLU A 10 -48.36 -1.27 8.15
C GLU A 10 -48.18 -0.82 6.69
N PHE A 11 -47.42 -1.60 5.89
CA PHE A 11 -47.51 -1.74 4.40
C PHE A 11 -46.31 -2.54 3.86
N SER A 12 -46.15 -3.79 4.33
CA SER A 12 -45.04 -4.68 3.96
C SER A 12 -45.47 -5.85 3.05
N SER A 13 -46.32 -5.60 2.05
CA SER A 13 -46.63 -6.58 0.99
C SER A 13 -47.29 -5.97 -0.26
N LEU A 14 -46.57 -6.01 -1.39
CA LEU A 14 -47.02 -6.26 -2.79
C LEU A 14 -45.91 -5.82 -3.77
N PRO A 15 -45.78 -6.45 -4.96
CA PRO A 15 -44.74 -6.10 -5.94
C PRO A 15 -45.15 -4.89 -6.79
N LEU A 16 -44.17 -4.06 -7.16
CA LEU A 16 -44.34 -2.98 -8.14
C LEU A 16 -43.57 -3.30 -9.43
N GLU A 17 -44.29 -3.32 -10.55
CA GLU A 17 -43.70 -3.51 -11.89
C GLU A 17 -43.06 -2.21 -12.40
N PHE A 18 -41.94 -2.34 -13.12
CA PHE A 18 -41.26 -1.20 -13.74
C PHE A 18 -41.86 -0.89 -15.13
N ILE A 19 -42.51 0.26 -15.26
CA ILE A 19 -42.92 0.83 -16.56
C ILE A 19 -41.95 1.97 -16.93
N PRO A 20 -41.20 1.88 -18.06
CA PRO A 20 -40.29 2.93 -18.47
C PRO A 20 -41.03 4.09 -19.16
N PHE A 21 -40.84 5.32 -18.68
CA PHE A 21 -41.38 6.52 -19.31
C PHE A 21 -40.57 6.94 -20.54
N LEU A 22 -41.28 7.33 -21.62
CA LEU A 22 -40.70 7.97 -22.80
C LEU A 22 -40.70 9.50 -22.67
N PRO A 23 -39.68 10.21 -23.20
CA PRO A 23 -39.62 11.67 -23.15
C PRO A 23 -40.52 12.33 -24.20
N LEU A 24 -41.20 13.42 -23.81
CA LEU A 24 -41.99 14.28 -24.70
C LEU A 24 -41.13 15.44 -25.28
N PRO A 25 -41.48 15.97 -26.47
CA PRO A 25 -40.63 16.91 -27.22
C PRO A 25 -40.77 18.38 -26.79
N SER A 26 -39.67 19.13 -26.90
CA SER A 26 -39.62 20.58 -26.68
C SER A 26 -40.21 21.38 -27.86
N GLN A 27 -41.10 22.34 -27.58
CA GLN A 27 -41.62 23.27 -28.58
C GLN A 27 -40.68 24.47 -28.83
N THR A 28 -40.77 25.07 -30.01
CA THR A 28 -39.97 26.22 -30.47
C THR A 28 -40.84 27.44 -30.76
N THR A 29 -40.37 28.63 -30.39
CA THR A 29 -40.91 29.93 -30.85
C THR A 29 -39.77 30.87 -31.29
N PRO A 30 -40.03 31.87 -32.16
CA PRO A 30 -39.03 32.34 -33.13
C PRO A 30 -38.34 33.68 -32.79
N SER A 31 -37.28 33.98 -33.55
CA SER A 31 -36.61 35.29 -33.60
C SER A 31 -36.84 35.97 -34.97
N PRO A 32 -37.00 37.30 -35.05
CA PRO A 32 -37.07 38.03 -36.30
C PRO A 32 -35.67 38.31 -36.89
N THR A 33 -35.61 38.49 -38.21
CA THR A 33 -34.40 38.86 -38.97
C THR A 33 -34.41 40.34 -39.37
N GLN A 34 -33.23 40.96 -39.54
CA GLN A 34 -32.77 41.49 -40.84
C GLN A 34 -31.41 42.24 -40.81
N ASN A 35 -30.81 42.32 -42.01
CA ASN A 35 -29.83 43.30 -42.53
C ASN A 35 -28.37 43.30 -42.03
N GLN A 36 -27.48 42.88 -42.95
CA GLN A 36 -26.13 43.42 -43.14
C GLN A 36 -26.17 44.53 -44.22
N PRO A 37 -25.08 45.30 -44.37
CA PRO A 37 -24.34 45.25 -45.64
C PRO A 37 -22.83 45.04 -45.47
N ALA A 38 -22.11 44.92 -46.59
CA ALA A 38 -20.68 44.61 -46.71
C ALA A 38 -20.10 45.31 -47.98
N PRO A 39 -18.82 45.12 -48.39
CA PRO A 39 -17.55 45.14 -47.65
C PRO A 39 -16.53 46.15 -48.27
N ALA A 40 -15.28 46.20 -47.76
CA ALA A 40 -14.11 46.83 -48.41
C ALA A 40 -12.84 45.98 -48.20
N THR A 41 -11.78 46.17 -48.99
CA THR A 41 -10.73 45.15 -49.25
C THR A 41 -9.25 45.60 -49.13
N ALA A 42 -8.35 44.61 -48.96
CA ALA A 42 -6.87 44.67 -48.93
C ALA A 42 -6.25 45.39 -47.69
N VAL A 43 -4.95 45.32 -47.37
CA VAL A 43 -3.72 44.78 -48.02
C VAL A 43 -2.89 43.97 -46.96
N PRO A 44 -2.14 42.89 -47.30
CA PRO A 44 -1.39 42.10 -46.31
C PRO A 44 0.06 42.56 -46.06
N ASP A 45 0.60 42.21 -44.89
CA ASP A 45 2.01 42.41 -44.46
C ASP A 45 2.65 41.05 -44.08
N PRO A 46 3.82 40.65 -44.64
CA PRO A 46 4.33 39.28 -44.51
C PRO A 46 5.55 39.14 -43.56
N ASN A 47 5.31 38.94 -42.24
CA ASN A 47 6.29 38.28 -41.36
C ASN A 47 5.69 37.76 -40.04
N ALA A 48 5.32 36.48 -39.98
CA ALA A 48 4.93 35.80 -38.73
C ALA A 48 5.20 34.27 -38.82
N PHE A 49 6.36 33.83 -38.35
CA PHE A 49 6.70 32.40 -38.29
C PHE A 49 6.23 31.73 -36.99
N LEU A 50 5.39 30.71 -37.13
CA LEU A 50 5.26 29.53 -36.25
C LEU A 50 5.04 29.76 -34.74
N SER A 51 3.82 30.15 -34.37
CA SER A 51 3.27 29.89 -33.03
C SER A 51 2.27 28.71 -33.06
N PHE A 52 2.58 27.59 -32.41
CA PHE A 52 1.66 26.45 -32.24
C PHE A 52 1.14 26.36 -30.79
N PRO A 53 -0.13 26.72 -30.51
CA PRO A 53 -0.74 26.52 -29.20
C PRO A 53 -1.36 25.12 -29.05
N ILE A 54 -1.09 24.47 -27.91
CA ILE A 54 -1.73 23.19 -27.51
C ILE A 54 -3.13 23.48 -26.91
N PRO A 55 -4.20 22.70 -27.22
CA PRO A 55 -5.56 23.23 -27.21
C PRO A 55 -6.36 23.05 -25.90
N LYS A 56 -7.22 24.03 -25.59
CA LYS A 56 -8.33 23.87 -24.62
C LYS A 56 -9.56 23.23 -25.27
N LYS A 57 -10.31 22.43 -24.48
CA LYS A 57 -11.52 21.68 -24.89
C LYS A 57 -12.61 22.59 -25.48
N ARG A 58 -13.35 22.13 -26.51
CA ARG A 58 -14.64 22.74 -26.90
C ARG A 58 -15.63 21.72 -27.49
N ARG A 59 -16.92 21.85 -27.14
CA ARG A 59 -18.05 21.08 -27.70
C ARG A 59 -18.28 21.37 -29.19
N ARG A 60 -18.53 20.31 -29.96
CA ARG A 60 -19.39 20.19 -31.18
C ARG A 60 -19.48 18.68 -31.48
N GLY A 61 -20.45 18.14 -32.22
CA GLY A 61 -21.47 18.76 -33.07
C GLY A 61 -21.58 17.91 -34.35
N ARG A 62 -22.73 17.29 -34.62
CA ARG A 62 -22.91 16.24 -35.63
C ARG A 62 -22.93 16.80 -37.07
N PRO A 63 -22.21 16.20 -38.03
CA PRO A 63 -22.52 16.29 -39.46
C PRO A 63 -22.91 14.92 -40.07
N GLN A 64 -23.17 14.90 -41.38
CA GLN A 64 -23.88 13.82 -42.08
C GLN A 64 -22.98 12.91 -42.93
N LYS A 65 -23.62 11.89 -43.53
CA LYS A 65 -23.04 10.91 -44.47
C LYS A 65 -22.34 11.56 -45.67
N ALA A 66 -21.29 10.91 -46.16
CA ALA A 66 -20.95 10.83 -47.58
C ALA A 66 -20.62 9.37 -47.92
N GLN A 67 -21.00 8.90 -49.11
CA GLN A 67 -20.65 7.56 -49.61
C GLN A 67 -19.45 7.66 -50.55
N THR A 68 -18.48 6.77 -50.40
CA THR A 68 -17.59 6.34 -51.50
C THR A 68 -17.35 4.84 -51.37
N SER A 69 -17.40 4.14 -52.49
CA SER A 69 -17.25 2.69 -52.58
C SER A 69 -15.94 2.34 -53.28
N PHE A 70 -15.17 1.41 -52.71
CA PHE A 70 -14.04 0.78 -53.39
C PHE A 70 -14.26 -0.73 -53.49
N HIS A 71 -14.05 -1.26 -54.70
CA HIS A 71 -14.22 -2.69 -55.00
C HIS A 71 -12.99 -3.49 -54.58
N LEU A 72 -13.21 -4.71 -54.08
CA LEU A 72 -12.20 -5.77 -54.16
C LEU A 72 -12.21 -6.39 -55.57
N PRO A 73 -11.05 -6.71 -56.15
CA PRO A 73 -10.98 -7.55 -57.34
C PRO A 73 -11.24 -9.02 -56.95
N GLN A 74 -12.13 -9.70 -57.69
CA GLN A 74 -12.27 -11.15 -57.62
C GLN A 74 -11.27 -11.82 -58.57
N PHE A 75 -10.58 -12.85 -58.08
CA PHE A 75 -10.06 -13.93 -58.94
C PHE A 75 -10.33 -15.27 -58.26
N PHE A 76 -11.10 -16.12 -58.95
CA PHE A 76 -11.22 -17.54 -58.64
C PHE A 76 -10.55 -18.34 -59.76
N SER A 77 -9.74 -19.33 -59.38
CA SER A 77 -9.51 -20.51 -60.20
C SER A 77 -9.28 -21.69 -59.27
N GLN A 78 -9.78 -22.87 -59.66
CA GLN A 78 -9.71 -24.08 -58.86
C GLN A 78 -8.49 -24.90 -59.27
N ASN A 79 -7.72 -25.44 -58.31
CA ASN A 79 -7.57 -26.90 -58.21
C ASN A 79 -6.77 -27.44 -57.00
N GLN A 80 -7.10 -28.69 -56.67
CA GLN A 80 -6.29 -29.75 -56.06
C GLN A 80 -5.83 -29.65 -54.59
N HIS A 81 -5.61 -30.83 -54.02
CA HIS A 81 -5.39 -31.06 -52.59
C HIS A 81 -3.99 -30.67 -52.13
N GLN A 82 -3.93 -29.77 -51.15
CA GLN A 82 -2.95 -29.85 -50.07
C GLN A 82 -3.66 -29.69 -48.74
N LYS A 83 -3.25 -30.45 -47.72
CA LYS A 83 -3.65 -30.18 -46.34
C LYS A 83 -2.92 -28.92 -45.89
N GLN A 84 -3.60 -27.79 -45.84
CA GLN A 84 -3.09 -26.65 -45.08
C GLN A 84 -2.90 -27.08 -43.61
N PRO A 85 -1.86 -26.60 -42.92
CA PRO A 85 -1.83 -26.69 -41.46
C PRO A 85 -3.06 -25.97 -40.91
N ILE A 86 -3.65 -26.51 -39.84
CA ILE A 86 -4.66 -25.77 -39.08
C ILE A 86 -3.95 -24.51 -38.53
N PRO A 87 -4.45 -23.29 -38.78
CA PRO A 87 -3.84 -22.10 -38.20
C PRO A 87 -3.86 -22.22 -36.67
N ASP A 88 -2.77 -21.86 -36.01
CA ASP A 88 -2.68 -22.03 -34.57
C ASP A 88 -3.60 -21.03 -33.87
N ILE A 89 -4.70 -21.54 -33.33
CA ILE A 89 -5.76 -20.74 -32.70
C ILE A 89 -5.25 -20.07 -31.40
N SER A 90 -4.03 -20.37 -30.93
CA SER A 90 -3.36 -19.61 -29.87
C SER A 90 -2.78 -18.26 -30.33
N GLU A 91 -2.67 -18.01 -31.65
CA GLU A 91 -2.20 -16.74 -32.23
C GLU A 91 -3.34 -15.79 -32.70
N GLU A 92 -4.59 -15.98 -32.24
CA GLU A 92 -5.69 -15.04 -32.52
C GLU A 92 -5.98 -14.10 -31.32
N ILE A 93 -6.24 -12.82 -31.61
CA ILE A 93 -6.74 -11.86 -30.61
C ILE A 93 -8.24 -12.11 -30.41
N ILE A 94 -8.63 -12.42 -29.17
CA ILE A 94 -10.02 -12.78 -28.84
C ILE A 94 -10.95 -11.56 -28.80
N VAL A 95 -12.23 -11.78 -29.13
CA VAL A 95 -13.29 -10.76 -29.00
C VAL A 95 -14.32 -11.25 -27.99
N ILE A 96 -14.28 -10.69 -26.77
CA ILE A 96 -15.14 -11.09 -25.64
C ILE A 96 -16.44 -10.27 -25.61
N ASN A 97 -16.36 -8.97 -25.87
CA ASN A 97 -17.48 -8.02 -25.80
C ASN A 97 -17.43 -7.03 -26.98
N LYS A 98 -18.56 -6.36 -27.24
CA LYS A 98 -18.75 -5.38 -28.34
C LYS A 98 -18.14 -4.01 -28.06
N ASP A 99 -17.81 -3.70 -26.81
CA ASP A 99 -17.11 -2.47 -26.41
C ASP A 99 -15.96 -2.78 -25.43
N PRO A 100 -14.79 -3.22 -25.94
CA PRO A 100 -13.60 -3.39 -25.12
C PRO A 100 -13.02 -2.06 -24.60
N THR A 101 -13.42 -0.91 -25.18
CA THR A 101 -12.96 0.42 -24.75
C THR A 101 -13.49 0.75 -23.36
N ASN A 102 -14.79 0.54 -23.14
CA ASN A 102 -15.40 0.76 -21.84
C ASN A 102 -14.86 -0.20 -20.77
N GLU A 103 -14.61 -1.47 -21.12
CA GLU A 103 -13.97 -2.42 -20.20
C GLU A 103 -12.53 -2.01 -19.85
N ALA A 104 -11.76 -1.49 -20.81
CA ALA A 104 -10.41 -0.96 -20.57
C ALA A 104 -10.42 0.30 -19.67
N VAL A 105 -11.39 1.20 -19.81
CA VAL A 105 -11.57 2.36 -18.91
C VAL A 105 -11.93 1.91 -17.49
N ILE A 106 -12.73 0.86 -17.33
CA ILE A 106 -13.05 0.29 -16.02
C ILE A 106 -11.82 -0.41 -15.40
N GLY A 107 -11.01 -1.10 -16.21
CA GLY A 107 -9.69 -1.63 -15.82
C GLY A 107 -8.73 -0.54 -15.35
N LEU A 108 -8.70 0.61 -16.05
CA LEU A 108 -7.90 1.78 -15.67
C LEU A 108 -8.31 2.33 -14.30
N SER A 109 -9.61 2.47 -14.03
CA SER A 109 -10.10 2.85 -12.69
C SER A 109 -9.84 1.78 -11.61
N ALA A 110 -9.48 0.55 -11.97
CA ALA A 110 -9.02 -0.46 -11.03
C ALA A 110 -7.49 -0.50 -10.85
N GLY A 111 -6.75 0.44 -11.47
CA GLY A 111 -5.30 0.59 -11.35
C GLY A 111 -4.48 -0.14 -12.42
N PHE A 112 -5.11 -0.63 -13.49
CA PHE A 112 -4.45 -1.37 -14.56
C PHE A 112 -4.35 -0.56 -15.86
N PRO A 113 -3.16 -0.45 -16.50
CA PRO A 113 -3.07 0.22 -17.79
C PRO A 113 -3.81 -0.56 -18.88
N ALA A 114 -4.30 0.17 -19.89
CA ALA A 114 -5.27 -0.34 -20.87
C ALA A 114 -4.69 -1.36 -21.87
N ASP A 115 -3.39 -1.28 -22.13
CA ASP A 115 -2.65 -1.97 -23.22
C ASP A 115 -1.45 -2.81 -22.73
N SER A 116 -1.14 -2.73 -21.44
CA SER A 116 0.08 -3.24 -20.83
C SER A 116 -0.17 -3.97 -19.50
N LEU A 117 0.86 -4.65 -19.01
CA LEU A 117 0.88 -5.29 -17.69
C LEU A 117 1.54 -4.36 -16.68
N THR A 118 1.02 -4.36 -15.46
CA THR A 118 1.69 -3.80 -14.28
C THR A 118 2.90 -4.65 -13.88
N GLU A 119 3.83 -4.06 -13.15
CA GLU A 119 4.98 -4.77 -12.56
C GLU A 119 4.52 -5.92 -11.65
N GLU A 120 3.42 -5.74 -10.89
CA GLU A 120 2.85 -6.79 -10.04
C GLU A 120 2.28 -7.99 -10.83
N GLU A 121 1.79 -7.78 -12.05
CA GLU A 121 1.35 -8.83 -12.99
C GLU A 121 2.55 -9.56 -13.62
N ILE A 122 3.60 -8.82 -13.97
CA ILE A 122 4.85 -9.36 -14.51
C ILE A 122 5.55 -10.25 -13.47
N ASP A 123 5.70 -9.77 -12.23
CA ASP A 123 6.29 -10.53 -11.12
C ASP A 123 5.46 -11.75 -10.73
N ALA A 124 4.13 -11.65 -10.82
CA ALA A 124 3.22 -12.78 -10.63
C ALA A 124 3.24 -13.78 -11.80
N ARG A 125 3.88 -13.44 -12.94
CA ARG A 125 3.97 -14.25 -14.16
C ARG A 125 2.61 -14.69 -14.67
N VAL A 126 1.70 -13.72 -14.80
CA VAL A 126 0.32 -13.97 -15.24
C VAL A 126 0.20 -14.46 -16.70
N VAL A 127 1.27 -14.26 -17.48
CA VAL A 127 1.48 -14.78 -18.84
C VAL A 127 2.86 -15.44 -18.93
N THR A 128 3.04 -16.36 -19.88
CA THR A 128 4.32 -17.04 -20.11
C THR A 128 5.32 -16.17 -20.85
N ASN A 129 4.87 -15.32 -21.77
CA ASN A 129 5.68 -14.37 -22.53
C ASN A 129 5.15 -12.94 -22.36
N ILE A 130 6.06 -11.97 -22.25
CA ILE A 130 5.74 -10.54 -22.18
C ILE A 130 5.73 -9.97 -23.60
N GLY A 131 4.69 -9.22 -23.94
CA GLY A 131 4.38 -8.82 -25.32
C GLY A 131 3.70 -9.93 -26.14
N GLY A 132 3.20 -9.56 -27.31
CA GLY A 132 2.47 -10.49 -28.19
C GLY A 132 1.04 -10.80 -27.72
N ILE A 133 0.45 -11.81 -28.35
CA ILE A 133 -1.00 -12.05 -28.32
C ILE A 133 -1.47 -12.66 -26.98
N GLU A 134 -0.62 -13.43 -26.30
CA GLU A 134 -0.90 -13.93 -24.94
C GLU A 134 -1.20 -12.77 -23.97
N GLN A 135 -0.36 -11.73 -23.99
CA GLN A 135 -0.56 -10.53 -23.17
C GLN A 135 -1.83 -9.78 -23.53
N VAL A 136 -2.12 -9.59 -24.83
CA VAL A 136 -3.35 -8.89 -25.28
C VAL A 136 -4.59 -9.65 -24.83
N ASN A 137 -4.63 -10.96 -25.02
CA ASN A 137 -5.76 -11.81 -24.61
C ASN A 137 -5.92 -11.82 -23.09
N TYR A 138 -4.82 -11.89 -22.33
CA TYR A 138 -4.86 -11.76 -20.87
C TYR A 138 -5.45 -10.41 -20.42
N ILE A 139 -5.01 -9.29 -21.00
CA ILE A 139 -5.49 -7.94 -20.67
C ILE A 139 -6.99 -7.80 -20.94
N LEU A 140 -7.47 -8.32 -22.08
CA LEU A 140 -8.89 -8.33 -22.41
C LEU A 140 -9.71 -9.14 -21.37
N ILE A 141 -9.25 -10.34 -21.00
CA ILE A 141 -9.93 -11.19 -20.01
C ILE A 141 -9.93 -10.53 -18.63
N ARG A 142 -8.79 -9.97 -18.19
CA ARG A 142 -8.65 -9.22 -16.94
C ARG A 142 -9.63 -8.05 -16.87
N ASN A 143 -9.65 -7.21 -17.90
CA ASN A 143 -10.52 -6.03 -17.97
C ASN A 143 -12.00 -6.45 -17.97
N HIS A 144 -12.36 -7.51 -18.70
CA HIS A 144 -13.72 -8.08 -18.72
C HIS A 144 -14.17 -8.59 -17.34
N ILE A 145 -13.32 -9.30 -16.59
CA ILE A 145 -13.63 -9.77 -15.23
C ILE A 145 -13.84 -8.58 -14.27
N ILE A 146 -12.96 -7.57 -14.31
CA ILE A 146 -13.08 -6.37 -13.48
C ILE A 146 -14.37 -5.62 -13.82
N ALA A 147 -14.68 -5.42 -15.10
CA ALA A 147 -15.91 -4.77 -15.56
C ALA A 147 -17.15 -5.51 -15.06
N LYS A 148 -17.20 -6.84 -15.22
CA LYS A 148 -18.32 -7.68 -14.77
C LYS A 148 -18.57 -7.62 -13.27
N TRP A 149 -17.51 -7.49 -12.46
CA TRP A 149 -17.66 -7.26 -11.01
C TRP A 149 -18.06 -5.81 -10.68
N ARG A 150 -17.51 -4.82 -11.38
CA ARG A 150 -17.81 -3.38 -11.17
C ARG A 150 -19.26 -3.02 -11.53
N GLU A 151 -19.89 -3.74 -12.47
CA GLU A 151 -21.34 -3.69 -12.72
C GLU A 151 -22.13 -3.87 -11.41
N ASN A 152 -21.90 -4.99 -10.70
CA ASN A 152 -22.59 -5.32 -9.45
C ASN A 152 -21.62 -5.79 -8.36
N VAL A 153 -21.03 -4.83 -7.66
CA VAL A 153 -20.08 -5.05 -6.56
C VAL A 153 -20.68 -5.75 -5.32
N ASN A 154 -21.99 -6.04 -5.33
CA ASN A 154 -22.69 -6.78 -4.27
C ASN A 154 -22.75 -8.29 -4.51
N VAL A 155 -22.39 -8.78 -5.69
CA VAL A 155 -22.23 -10.23 -5.95
C VAL A 155 -20.77 -10.64 -5.92
N TRP A 156 -20.55 -11.91 -5.56
CA TRP A 156 -19.29 -12.59 -5.78
C TRP A 156 -19.26 -13.13 -7.21
N VAL A 157 -18.30 -12.69 -8.04
CA VAL A 157 -18.10 -13.29 -9.38
C VAL A 157 -17.23 -14.53 -9.29
N THR A 158 -17.59 -15.61 -9.98
CA THR A 158 -16.77 -16.84 -10.05
C THR A 158 -16.11 -17.01 -11.43
N LYS A 159 -15.09 -17.87 -11.53
CA LYS A 159 -14.39 -18.17 -12.79
C LYS A 159 -15.35 -18.77 -13.84
N GLU A 160 -16.31 -19.55 -13.37
CA GLU A 160 -17.27 -20.31 -14.18
C GLU A 160 -18.20 -19.40 -14.99
N MET A 161 -18.49 -18.20 -14.47
CA MET A 161 -19.32 -17.19 -15.15
C MET A 161 -18.74 -16.75 -16.50
N PHE A 162 -17.43 -16.90 -16.70
CA PHE A 162 -16.71 -16.44 -17.89
C PHE A 162 -16.37 -17.56 -18.89
N LEU A 163 -16.62 -18.84 -18.55
CA LEU A 163 -16.28 -19.98 -19.41
C LEU A 163 -17.03 -19.99 -20.76
N ASN A 164 -18.16 -19.28 -20.83
CA ASN A 164 -18.97 -19.13 -22.04
C ASN A 164 -18.61 -17.90 -22.89
N SER A 165 -17.96 -16.87 -22.32
CA SER A 165 -17.51 -15.68 -23.05
C SER A 165 -16.04 -15.73 -23.45
N VAL A 166 -15.20 -16.44 -22.70
CA VAL A 166 -13.78 -16.65 -23.03
C VAL A 166 -13.60 -17.94 -23.84
N PRO A 167 -12.93 -17.91 -25.02
CA PRO A 167 -12.64 -19.11 -25.81
C PRO A 167 -11.85 -20.17 -25.05
N LYS A 168 -12.12 -21.46 -25.34
CA LYS A 168 -11.55 -22.60 -24.61
C LYS A 168 -10.01 -22.65 -24.58
N HIS A 169 -9.35 -22.21 -25.66
CA HIS A 169 -7.87 -22.13 -25.69
C HIS A 169 -7.33 -21.09 -24.68
N CYS A 170 -8.09 -20.03 -24.38
CA CYS A 170 -7.75 -18.98 -23.42
C CYS A 170 -8.17 -19.32 -21.97
N HIS A 171 -8.69 -20.51 -21.67
CA HIS A 171 -9.14 -20.84 -20.31
C HIS A 171 -8.00 -20.86 -19.27
N GLY A 172 -6.75 -21.07 -19.69
CA GLY A 172 -5.57 -20.88 -18.82
C GLY A 172 -5.31 -19.41 -18.45
N LEU A 173 -5.52 -18.48 -19.39
CA LEU A 173 -5.42 -17.04 -19.13
C LEU A 173 -6.56 -16.53 -18.26
N LEU A 174 -7.77 -17.07 -18.44
CA LEU A 174 -8.90 -16.84 -17.52
C LEU A 174 -8.60 -17.32 -16.10
N GLU A 175 -8.04 -18.51 -15.93
CA GLU A 175 -7.61 -18.99 -14.62
C GLU A 175 -6.52 -18.11 -14.00
N SER A 176 -5.52 -17.71 -14.79
CA SER A 176 -4.46 -16.78 -14.36
C SER A 176 -5.03 -15.44 -13.90
N ALA A 177 -5.83 -14.77 -14.74
CA ALA A 177 -6.43 -13.46 -14.47
C ALA A 177 -7.37 -13.50 -13.26
N TYR A 178 -8.27 -14.48 -13.19
CA TYR A 178 -9.18 -14.63 -12.06
C TYR A 178 -8.42 -14.88 -10.74
N ASN A 179 -7.45 -15.79 -10.72
CA ASN A 179 -6.66 -16.07 -9.52
C ASN A 179 -5.82 -14.87 -9.09
N TYR A 180 -5.24 -14.12 -10.03
CA TYR A 180 -4.53 -12.88 -9.75
C TYR A 180 -5.44 -11.84 -9.09
N LEU A 181 -6.58 -11.52 -9.72
CA LEU A 181 -7.51 -10.50 -9.26
C LEU A 181 -8.14 -10.85 -7.90
N VAL A 182 -8.47 -12.13 -7.66
CA VAL A 182 -9.03 -12.60 -6.38
C VAL A 182 -7.97 -12.72 -5.27
N SER A 183 -6.72 -13.07 -5.59
CA SER A 183 -5.68 -13.20 -4.55
C SER A 183 -5.14 -11.87 -4.05
N ARG A 184 -4.95 -10.88 -4.95
CA ARG A 184 -4.58 -9.50 -4.59
C ARG A 184 -5.78 -8.63 -4.17
N GLY A 185 -7.00 -9.07 -4.45
CA GLY A 185 -8.22 -8.40 -3.99
C GLY A 185 -8.65 -7.20 -4.83
N TYR A 186 -8.40 -7.21 -6.14
CA TYR A 186 -8.92 -6.21 -7.09
C TYR A 186 -10.42 -6.40 -7.40
N ILE A 187 -10.91 -7.64 -7.23
CA ILE A 187 -12.34 -8.00 -7.31
C ILE A 187 -12.75 -8.75 -6.04
N ASN A 188 -14.06 -8.94 -5.84
CA ASN A 188 -14.62 -9.75 -4.75
C ASN A 188 -14.16 -9.31 -3.33
N PHE A 189 -13.86 -8.03 -3.14
CA PHE A 189 -13.45 -7.47 -1.85
C PHE A 189 -14.56 -6.65 -1.17
N GLY A 190 -14.47 -6.54 0.16
CA GLY A 190 -15.26 -5.58 0.93
C GLY A 190 -16.19 -6.22 1.98
N VAL A 191 -17.45 -5.79 1.95
CA VAL A 191 -18.40 -5.90 3.07
C VAL A 191 -19.81 -6.33 2.67
N SER A 192 -20.09 -6.58 1.39
CA SER A 192 -21.39 -7.14 0.96
C SER A 192 -21.62 -8.56 1.49
N GLN A 193 -22.88 -8.97 1.61
CA GLN A 193 -23.26 -10.25 2.20
C GLN A 193 -22.65 -11.46 1.46
N SER A 194 -22.69 -11.46 0.12
CA SER A 194 -22.11 -12.53 -0.70
C SER A 194 -20.59 -12.69 -0.51
N ILE A 195 -19.89 -11.61 -0.14
CA ILE A 195 -18.46 -11.62 0.16
C ILE A 195 -18.19 -12.12 1.57
N LYS A 196 -19.05 -11.80 2.55
CA LYS A 196 -19.00 -12.37 3.91
C LYS A 196 -19.18 -13.90 3.89
N GLU A 197 -20.04 -14.40 3.01
CA GLU A 197 -20.36 -15.82 2.86
C GLU A 197 -19.19 -16.67 2.31
N GLN A 198 -18.17 -16.05 1.71
CA GLN A 198 -16.95 -16.75 1.26
C GLN A 198 -15.84 -16.82 2.32
N PHE A 199 -16.11 -16.44 3.57
CA PHE A 199 -15.15 -16.62 4.66
C PHE A 199 -15.19 -18.10 5.12
N PRO A 200 -14.03 -18.78 5.21
CA PRO A 200 -13.99 -20.17 5.65
C PRO A 200 -14.42 -20.30 7.11
N GLN A 201 -15.12 -21.39 7.43
CA GLN A 201 -15.62 -21.67 8.79
C GLN A 201 -14.50 -22.10 9.76
N GLU A 202 -13.34 -22.53 9.26
CA GLU A 202 -12.18 -22.94 10.05
C GLU A 202 -10.88 -22.28 9.55
N ASP A 203 -10.01 -21.88 10.48
CA ASP A 203 -8.65 -21.42 10.20
C ASP A 203 -7.81 -22.58 9.65
N THR A 204 -7.42 -22.53 8.37
CA THR A 204 -6.66 -23.61 7.69
C THR A 204 -5.18 -23.28 7.45
N LYS A 205 -4.74 -22.07 7.80
CA LYS A 205 -3.37 -21.57 7.59
C LYS A 205 -2.79 -20.91 8.85
N SER A 206 -1.52 -20.54 8.76
CA SER A 206 -0.72 -19.83 9.75
C SER A 206 -1.41 -18.70 10.51
N ASN A 207 -0.91 -18.41 11.72
CA ASN A 207 -1.40 -17.31 12.55
C ASN A 207 -0.73 -15.98 12.19
N VAL A 208 -1.52 -14.94 11.93
CA VAL A 208 -1.06 -13.59 11.61
C VAL A 208 -1.53 -12.59 12.66
N ILE A 209 -0.58 -11.90 13.28
CA ILE A 209 -0.88 -10.77 14.18
C ILE A 209 -0.88 -9.48 13.38
N VAL A 210 -1.91 -8.66 13.49
CA VAL A 210 -1.98 -7.34 12.86
C VAL A 210 -1.90 -6.28 13.95
N VAL A 211 -1.00 -5.29 13.81
CA VAL A 211 -0.81 -4.21 14.79
C VAL A 211 -1.43 -2.92 14.24
N GLY A 212 -2.57 -2.55 14.79
CA GLY A 212 -3.44 -1.44 14.38
C GLY A 212 -4.73 -1.91 13.69
N ALA A 213 -5.88 -1.39 14.11
CA ALA A 213 -7.20 -1.60 13.51
C ALA A 213 -7.64 -0.38 12.67
N GLY A 214 -6.69 0.30 12.02
CA GLY A 214 -6.97 1.28 10.96
C GLY A 214 -7.37 0.60 9.64
N LEU A 215 -7.71 1.37 8.61
CA LEU A 215 -8.16 0.81 7.32
C LEU A 215 -7.19 -0.21 6.71
N ALA A 216 -5.87 -0.01 6.85
CA ALA A 216 -4.84 -0.96 6.42
C ALA A 216 -4.93 -2.30 7.18
N GLY A 217 -4.96 -2.25 8.52
CA GLY A 217 -5.07 -3.46 9.33
C GLY A 217 -6.40 -4.20 9.15
N LEU A 218 -7.52 -3.48 9.03
CA LEU A 218 -8.84 -4.08 8.82
C LEU A 218 -8.98 -4.73 7.43
N SER A 219 -8.53 -4.06 6.36
CA SER A 219 -8.58 -4.61 5.00
C SER A 219 -7.66 -5.83 4.86
N ALA A 220 -6.45 -5.78 5.43
CA ALA A 220 -5.56 -6.92 5.52
C ALA A 220 -6.18 -8.08 6.30
N ALA A 221 -6.74 -7.82 7.49
CA ALA A 221 -7.35 -8.84 8.32
C ALA A 221 -8.49 -9.56 7.60
N ARG A 222 -9.40 -8.82 6.95
CA ARG A 222 -10.51 -9.41 6.16
C ARG A 222 -10.00 -10.28 5.02
N GLN A 223 -9.01 -9.81 4.25
CA GLN A 223 -8.45 -10.60 3.15
C GLN A 223 -7.72 -11.85 3.65
N LEU A 224 -6.95 -11.74 4.73
CA LEU A 224 -6.25 -12.88 5.34
C LEU A 224 -7.22 -13.94 5.88
N MET A 225 -8.28 -13.52 6.57
CA MET A 225 -9.34 -14.42 7.04
C MET A 225 -10.04 -15.13 5.87
N ARG A 226 -10.45 -14.39 4.82
CA ARG A 226 -11.02 -14.98 3.59
C ARG A 226 -10.04 -15.94 2.91
N LEU A 227 -8.74 -15.66 2.96
CA LEU A 227 -7.68 -16.55 2.47
C LEU A 227 -7.38 -17.71 3.43
N GLY A 228 -8.10 -17.87 4.55
CA GLY A 228 -7.99 -19.00 5.48
C GLY A 228 -6.91 -18.88 6.55
N PHE A 229 -6.33 -17.69 6.75
CA PHE A 229 -5.40 -17.43 7.84
C PHE A 229 -6.13 -17.08 9.13
N LYS A 230 -5.64 -17.62 10.24
CA LYS A 230 -6.01 -17.12 11.57
C LYS A 230 -5.47 -15.71 11.74
N VAL A 231 -6.33 -14.77 12.15
CA VAL A 231 -5.94 -13.37 12.38
C VAL A 231 -6.28 -12.92 13.79
N THR A 232 -5.40 -12.13 14.40
CA THR A 232 -5.70 -11.36 15.61
C THR A 232 -5.16 -9.95 15.45
N VAL A 233 -6.03 -8.95 15.57
CA VAL A 233 -5.68 -7.53 15.48
C VAL A 233 -5.47 -6.97 16.89
N LEU A 234 -4.36 -6.29 17.12
CA LEU A 234 -4.05 -5.57 18.36
C LEU A 234 -4.21 -4.08 18.10
N GLU A 235 -5.11 -3.41 18.79
CA GLU A 235 -5.38 -1.97 18.66
C GLU A 235 -5.09 -1.28 19.99
N GLY A 236 -4.31 -0.19 19.96
CA GLY A 236 -3.93 0.55 21.17
C GLY A 236 -5.09 1.36 21.76
N ARG A 237 -6.02 1.80 20.91
CA ARG A 237 -7.21 2.56 21.29
C ARG A 237 -8.35 1.64 21.76
N LYS A 238 -9.37 2.23 22.39
CA LYS A 238 -10.69 1.62 22.65
C LYS A 238 -11.65 1.61 21.45
N ARG A 239 -11.14 1.76 20.22
CA ARG A 239 -11.93 1.82 18.97
C ARG A 239 -11.08 1.46 17.75
N ALA A 240 -11.74 0.94 16.71
CA ALA A 240 -11.13 0.77 15.39
C ALA A 240 -11.03 2.11 14.62
N GLY A 241 -10.49 2.04 13.39
CA GLY A 241 -10.43 3.12 12.40
C GLY A 241 -9.17 3.98 12.48
N GLY A 242 -8.55 4.11 13.65
CA GLY A 242 -7.35 4.94 13.84
C GLY A 242 -7.60 6.39 13.42
N ARG A 243 -6.97 6.82 12.32
CA ARG A 243 -7.14 8.15 11.70
C ARG A 243 -8.41 8.34 10.89
N VAL A 244 -9.19 7.28 10.67
CA VAL A 244 -10.60 7.41 10.27
C VAL A 244 -11.42 7.40 11.55
N TYR A 245 -12.01 8.54 11.91
CA TYR A 245 -12.73 8.70 13.17
C TYR A 245 -13.92 9.63 12.99
N THR A 246 -15.12 9.03 12.93
CA THR A 246 -16.38 9.75 13.11
C THR A 246 -16.75 9.77 14.58
N LYS A 247 -17.23 10.92 15.06
CA LYS A 247 -17.80 11.08 16.40
C LYS A 247 -19.25 11.55 16.26
N ARG A 248 -20.14 10.91 17.01
CA ARG A 248 -21.50 11.40 17.26
C ARG A 248 -21.41 12.56 18.26
N MET A 249 -21.90 13.73 17.85
CA MET A 249 -22.08 14.94 18.66
C MET A 249 -23.57 15.11 18.95
N GLU A 250 -23.95 15.38 20.20
CA GLU A 250 -25.36 15.42 20.65
C GLU A 250 -25.56 16.44 21.77
N GLY A 251 -26.74 17.07 21.82
CA GLY A 251 -27.12 17.98 22.91
C GLY A 251 -28.34 18.85 22.62
N GLY A 252 -28.40 19.99 23.31
CA GLY A 252 -29.59 20.85 23.36
C GLY A 252 -30.63 20.33 24.36
N ALA A 253 -31.74 21.05 24.51
CA ALA A 253 -32.78 20.69 25.49
C ALA A 253 -33.37 19.30 25.19
N GLY A 254 -33.04 18.32 26.04
CA GLY A 254 -33.43 16.92 25.87
C GLY A 254 -32.69 16.17 24.75
N ASN A 255 -31.44 16.54 24.45
CA ASN A 255 -30.58 15.92 23.41
C ASN A 255 -31.22 15.87 22.01
N ARG A 256 -32.09 16.83 21.70
CA ARG A 256 -32.86 16.87 20.44
C ARG A 256 -32.03 17.15 19.19
N VAL A 257 -30.83 17.72 19.34
CA VAL A 257 -29.92 17.96 18.22
C VAL A 257 -28.79 16.94 18.27
N SER A 258 -28.57 16.22 17.17
CA SER A 258 -27.48 15.24 17.06
C SER A 258 -26.94 15.19 15.62
N ALA A 259 -25.65 14.89 15.48
CA ALA A 259 -24.95 14.89 14.21
C ALA A 259 -23.72 13.97 14.23
N SER A 260 -23.28 13.51 13.06
CA SER A 260 -22.09 12.66 12.90
C SER A 260 -20.98 13.44 12.18
N VAL A 261 -19.85 13.70 12.86
CA VAL A 261 -18.73 14.49 12.33
C VAL A 261 -17.45 13.67 12.17
N ASP A 262 -16.70 13.88 11.09
CA ASP A 262 -15.39 13.24 10.91
C ASP A 262 -14.27 14.12 11.47
N LEU A 263 -13.68 13.68 12.57
CA LEU A 263 -12.54 14.31 13.23
C LEU A 263 -11.20 13.94 12.56
N GLY A 264 -11.20 12.88 11.74
CA GLY A 264 -10.06 12.41 10.96
C GLY A 264 -10.29 12.57 9.45
N GLY A 265 -10.05 11.51 8.67
CA GLY A 265 -10.33 11.51 7.23
C GLY A 265 -11.81 11.78 6.90
N SER A 266 -12.07 12.87 6.18
CA SER A 266 -13.42 13.33 5.77
C SER A 266 -13.78 12.98 4.31
N VAL A 267 -12.85 13.21 3.38
CA VAL A 267 -13.15 13.22 1.94
C VAL A 267 -12.79 11.89 1.29
N LEU A 268 -13.71 11.35 0.50
CA LEU A 268 -13.49 10.29 -0.47
C LEU A 268 -13.06 10.92 -1.79
N THR A 269 -11.75 11.02 -2.04
CA THR A 269 -11.20 11.56 -3.30
C THR A 269 -11.33 10.54 -4.45
N GLY A 270 -11.72 11.01 -5.64
CA GLY A 270 -11.82 10.24 -6.89
C GLY A 270 -12.73 9.01 -6.82
N THR A 271 -14.06 9.22 -6.80
CA THR A 271 -15.03 8.13 -6.58
C THR A 271 -15.14 7.05 -7.67
N LEU A 272 -14.51 7.20 -8.84
CA LEU A 272 -14.48 6.15 -9.88
C LEU A 272 -13.51 5.03 -9.52
N GLY A 273 -12.26 5.37 -9.21
CA GLY A 273 -11.23 4.40 -8.88
C GLY A 273 -11.22 3.99 -7.41
N ASN A 274 -11.53 4.92 -6.51
CA ASN A 274 -11.34 4.75 -5.07
C ASN A 274 -12.17 3.55 -4.51
N PRO A 275 -11.50 2.52 -3.95
CA PRO A 275 -12.16 1.32 -3.44
C PRO A 275 -13.13 1.56 -2.28
N LEU A 276 -13.01 2.69 -1.56
CA LEU A 276 -13.95 3.06 -0.51
C LEU A 276 -15.31 3.52 -1.07
N GLY A 277 -15.35 4.03 -2.31
CA GLY A 277 -16.59 4.24 -3.05
C GLY A 277 -17.32 2.93 -3.39
N ILE A 278 -16.57 1.84 -3.58
CA ILE A 278 -17.15 0.49 -3.69
C ILE A 278 -17.76 0.04 -2.36
N LEU A 279 -17.08 0.28 -1.24
CA LEU A 279 -17.63 -0.04 0.09
C LEU A 279 -18.92 0.78 0.38
N ALA A 280 -18.95 2.06 -0.01
CA ALA A 280 -20.17 2.88 0.10
C ALA A 280 -21.33 2.31 -0.74
N ARG A 281 -21.07 1.90 -2.00
CA ARG A 281 -22.04 1.17 -2.85
C ARG A 281 -22.49 -0.15 -2.23
N GLN A 282 -21.59 -0.92 -1.61
CA GLN A 282 -21.91 -2.19 -0.96
C GLN A 282 -22.78 -2.03 0.29
N LEU A 283 -22.68 -0.88 0.97
CA LEU A 283 -23.50 -0.52 2.14
C LEU A 283 -24.77 0.26 1.78
N GLY A 284 -25.06 0.44 0.48
CA GLY A 284 -26.23 1.16 0.00
C GLY A 284 -26.22 2.68 0.24
N TYR A 285 -25.06 3.26 0.55
CA TYR A 285 -24.95 4.70 0.81
C TYR A 285 -24.76 5.49 -0.49
N SER A 286 -25.69 6.41 -0.77
CA SER A 286 -25.44 7.51 -1.70
C SER A 286 -24.39 8.44 -1.12
N MET A 287 -23.42 8.85 -1.94
CA MET A 287 -22.35 9.77 -1.54
C MET A 287 -22.71 11.19 -1.98
N HIS A 288 -22.39 12.18 -1.14
CA HIS A 288 -22.63 13.59 -1.46
C HIS A 288 -21.39 14.17 -2.14
N LYS A 289 -21.50 14.59 -3.41
CA LYS A 289 -20.42 15.34 -4.09
C LYS A 289 -20.13 16.62 -3.30
N VAL A 290 -18.86 16.84 -2.98
CA VAL A 290 -18.39 18.16 -2.49
C VAL A 290 -18.56 19.16 -3.64
N ARG A 291 -19.38 20.18 -3.41
CA ARG A 291 -19.70 21.24 -4.38
C ARG A 291 -18.49 22.14 -4.62
N ASP A 292 -18.33 22.57 -5.87
CA ASP A 292 -17.17 23.34 -6.32
C ASP A 292 -17.20 24.83 -5.87
N LYS A 293 -18.31 25.31 -5.26
CA LYS A 293 -18.49 26.68 -4.71
C LYS A 293 -17.83 26.79 -3.33
N CYS A 294 -16.74 27.55 -3.24
CA CYS A 294 -16.06 27.91 -1.99
C CYS A 294 -15.86 29.44 -1.93
N PRO A 295 -16.80 30.22 -1.36
CA PRO A 295 -16.63 31.66 -1.24
C PRO A 295 -15.58 31.98 -0.17
N LEU A 296 -14.78 33.02 -0.41
CA LEU A 296 -13.77 33.50 0.52
C LEU A 296 -14.25 34.78 1.20
N TYR A 297 -14.05 34.85 2.51
CA TYR A 297 -14.31 36.02 3.34
C TYR A 297 -12.98 36.64 3.78
N SER A 298 -12.87 37.96 3.63
CA SER A 298 -11.72 38.75 4.08
C SER A 298 -11.69 38.90 5.60
N VAL A 299 -10.61 39.49 6.13
CA VAL A 299 -10.30 39.56 7.57
C VAL A 299 -11.34 40.34 8.40
N ASP A 300 -12.17 41.17 7.77
CA ASP A 300 -13.28 41.88 8.41
C ASP A 300 -14.66 41.22 8.21
N GLY A 301 -14.67 40.00 7.66
CA GLY A 301 -15.88 39.21 7.40
C GLY A 301 -16.57 39.49 6.06
N LYS A 302 -16.14 40.48 5.28
CA LYS A 302 -16.76 40.76 3.97
C LYS A 302 -16.34 39.73 2.90
N PRO A 303 -17.23 39.36 1.96
CA PRO A 303 -16.86 38.58 0.78
C PRO A 303 -15.72 39.22 -0.02
N VAL A 304 -14.78 38.41 -0.49
CA VAL A 304 -13.69 38.81 -1.40
C VAL A 304 -14.26 39.11 -2.80
N ASP A 305 -13.69 40.10 -3.50
CA ASP A 305 -14.06 40.36 -4.91
C ASP A 305 -13.66 39.20 -5.82
N LEU A 306 -14.59 38.72 -6.63
CA LEU A 306 -14.42 37.55 -7.50
C LEU A 306 -13.32 37.76 -8.57
N ASN A 307 -13.07 38.98 -9.02
CA ASN A 307 -12.02 39.26 -9.99
C ASN A 307 -10.64 39.23 -9.33
N MET A 308 -10.52 39.71 -8.08
CA MET A 308 -9.32 39.57 -7.27
C MET A 308 -9.05 38.11 -6.90
N ASP A 309 -10.08 37.36 -6.51
CA ASP A 309 -10.03 35.91 -6.25
C ASP A 309 -9.44 35.16 -7.46
N MET A 310 -10.11 35.24 -8.62
CA MET A 310 -9.65 34.64 -9.87
C MET A 310 -8.26 35.13 -10.33
N LYS A 311 -7.89 36.39 -10.04
CA LYS A 311 -6.56 36.95 -10.37
C LYS A 311 -5.47 36.26 -9.55
N VAL A 312 -5.63 36.18 -8.23
CA VAL A 312 -4.60 35.61 -7.34
C VAL A 312 -4.55 34.10 -7.46
N GLU A 313 -5.69 33.41 -7.65
CA GLU A 313 -5.73 31.98 -7.98
C GLU A 313 -4.94 31.70 -9.28
N THR A 314 -5.17 32.49 -10.33
CA THR A 314 -4.43 32.40 -11.59
C THR A 314 -2.94 32.65 -11.42
N ALA A 315 -2.56 33.61 -10.57
CA ALA A 315 -1.15 33.89 -10.26
C ALA A 315 -0.50 32.73 -9.48
N PHE A 316 -1.15 32.22 -8.43
CA PHE A 316 -0.69 31.10 -7.62
C PHE A 316 -0.47 29.83 -8.46
N ASN A 317 -1.46 29.46 -9.29
CA ASN A 317 -1.34 28.34 -10.22
C ASN A 317 -0.21 28.55 -11.24
N ARG A 318 0.00 29.79 -11.72
CA ARG A 318 1.14 30.15 -12.58
C ARG A 318 2.50 30.04 -11.86
N LEU A 319 2.56 30.20 -10.54
CA LEU A 319 3.79 29.99 -9.76
C LEU A 319 4.08 28.50 -9.54
N LEU A 320 3.06 27.66 -9.35
CA LEU A 320 3.22 26.20 -9.33
C LEU A 320 3.70 25.67 -10.69
N ASP A 321 3.16 26.19 -11.80
CA ASP A 321 3.64 25.93 -13.17
C ASP A 321 5.14 26.27 -13.34
N LYS A 322 5.59 27.38 -12.75
CA LYS A 322 7.01 27.80 -12.75
C LYS A 322 7.87 26.92 -11.85
N ALA A 323 7.37 26.49 -10.68
CA ALA A 323 8.06 25.54 -9.80
C ALA A 323 8.24 24.18 -10.47
N SER A 324 7.22 23.67 -11.17
CA SER A 324 7.29 22.43 -11.94
C SER A 324 8.31 22.50 -13.10
N ARG A 325 8.47 23.65 -13.75
CA ARG A 325 9.55 23.89 -14.73
C ARG A 325 10.92 24.06 -14.07
N LEU A 326 10.99 24.67 -12.88
CA LEU A 326 12.25 24.87 -12.16
C LEU A 326 12.90 23.54 -11.78
N ARG A 327 12.14 22.57 -11.22
CA ARG A 327 12.68 21.24 -10.92
C ARG A 327 13.23 20.53 -12.16
N GLN A 328 12.57 20.67 -13.31
CA GLN A 328 13.03 20.09 -14.58
C GLN A 328 14.37 20.70 -15.05
N LEU A 329 14.59 22.00 -14.80
CA LEU A 329 15.85 22.70 -15.11
C LEU A 329 16.95 22.44 -14.08
N MET A 330 16.60 22.18 -12.82
CA MET A 330 17.55 21.90 -11.73
C MET A 330 17.99 20.43 -11.66
N GLY A 331 17.20 19.50 -12.21
CA GLY A 331 17.48 18.06 -12.13
C GLY A 331 17.63 17.60 -10.68
N ASP A 332 18.67 16.80 -10.42
CA ASP A 332 18.97 16.24 -9.10
C ASP A 332 19.07 17.29 -7.98
N VAL A 333 19.47 18.54 -8.29
CA VAL A 333 19.61 19.62 -7.29
C VAL A 333 18.24 20.05 -6.72
N SER A 334 17.14 19.73 -7.40
CA SER A 334 15.78 20.06 -6.92
C SER A 334 15.34 19.30 -5.66
N VAL A 335 16.02 18.20 -5.29
CA VAL A 335 15.65 17.39 -4.11
C VAL A 335 15.97 18.07 -2.78
N ASP A 336 16.96 18.96 -2.78
CA ASP A 336 17.42 19.74 -1.62
C ASP A 336 16.69 21.10 -1.47
N VAL A 337 15.76 21.42 -2.39
CA VAL A 337 14.99 22.67 -2.41
C VAL A 337 13.55 22.43 -1.95
N SER A 338 13.00 23.35 -1.15
CA SER A 338 11.59 23.30 -0.76
C SER A 338 10.68 24.06 -1.72
N LEU A 339 9.44 23.57 -1.89
CA LEU A 339 8.43 24.19 -2.72
C LEU A 339 8.13 25.63 -2.27
N GLY A 340 8.10 25.88 -0.95
CA GLY A 340 7.89 27.20 -0.37
C GLY A 340 9.00 28.20 -0.72
N ALA A 341 10.26 27.76 -0.78
CA ALA A 341 11.36 28.62 -1.22
C ALA A 341 11.20 29.03 -2.70
N ALA A 342 10.80 28.09 -3.57
CA ALA A 342 10.53 28.39 -4.98
C ALA A 342 9.33 29.33 -5.17
N LEU A 343 8.21 29.07 -4.49
CA LEU A 343 7.01 29.89 -4.57
C LEU A 343 7.24 31.32 -4.09
N GLU A 344 7.89 31.52 -2.94
CA GLU A 344 8.17 32.86 -2.43
C GLU A 344 9.19 33.61 -3.31
N THR A 345 10.22 32.92 -3.82
CA THR A 345 11.16 33.50 -4.79
C THR A 345 10.44 33.99 -6.04
N PHE A 346 9.52 33.20 -6.60
CA PHE A 346 8.77 33.62 -7.79
C PHE A 346 7.76 34.73 -7.48
N ARG A 347 7.08 34.70 -6.34
CA ARG A 347 6.15 35.76 -5.92
C ARG A 347 6.87 37.13 -5.90
N GLN A 348 8.08 37.16 -5.34
CA GLN A 348 8.93 38.36 -5.34
C GLN A 348 9.41 38.74 -6.75
N VAL A 349 9.91 37.79 -7.55
CA VAL A 349 10.50 38.06 -8.88
C VAL A 349 9.49 38.48 -9.94
N TYR A 350 8.23 38.05 -9.84
CA TYR A 350 7.18 38.39 -10.81
C TYR A 350 6.23 39.50 -10.34
N GLU A 351 6.48 40.07 -9.16
CA GLU A 351 5.61 41.06 -8.51
C GLU A 351 4.14 40.58 -8.47
N ASP A 352 3.95 39.30 -8.09
CA ASP A 352 2.63 38.70 -7.88
C ASP A 352 2.17 38.91 -6.42
N ALA A 353 0.89 39.25 -6.24
CA ALA A 353 0.29 39.60 -4.95
C ALA A 353 1.09 40.71 -4.22
N VAL A 354 0.84 41.95 -4.63
CA VAL A 354 1.66 43.13 -4.24
C VAL A 354 0.99 43.93 -3.12
N ASN A 355 -0.34 44.00 -3.11
CA ASN A 355 -1.09 44.71 -2.07
C ASN A 355 -1.49 43.75 -0.92
N LYS A 356 -1.88 44.31 0.24
CA LYS A 356 -2.19 43.53 1.45
C LYS A 356 -3.31 42.51 1.24
N GLU A 357 -4.36 42.85 0.50
CA GLU A 357 -5.50 41.96 0.27
C GLU A 357 -5.12 40.78 -0.64
N GLU A 358 -4.36 41.04 -1.70
CA GLU A 358 -3.79 39.99 -2.56
C GLU A 358 -2.81 39.08 -1.80
N ILE A 359 -2.00 39.64 -0.89
CA ILE A 359 -1.05 38.87 -0.05
C ILE A 359 -1.80 37.95 0.93
N ASN A 360 -2.90 38.42 1.52
CA ASN A 360 -3.73 37.61 2.42
C ASN A 360 -4.38 36.45 1.65
N LEU A 361 -4.89 36.71 0.45
CA LEU A 361 -5.48 35.73 -0.45
C LEU A 361 -4.44 34.72 -0.99
N PHE A 362 -3.24 35.17 -1.37
CA PHE A 362 -2.13 34.30 -1.74
C PHE A 362 -1.71 33.39 -0.58
N ASN A 363 -1.71 33.92 0.66
CA ASN A 363 -1.46 33.14 1.86
C ASN A 363 -2.56 32.12 2.14
N TRP A 364 -3.82 32.38 1.78
CA TRP A 364 -4.90 31.40 1.85
C TRP A 364 -4.69 30.24 0.86
N HIS A 365 -4.29 30.51 -0.40
CA HIS A 365 -3.92 29.43 -1.33
C HIS A 365 -2.71 28.62 -0.84
N CYS A 366 -1.71 29.28 -0.24
CA CYS A 366 -0.61 28.59 0.42
C CYS A 366 -1.10 27.71 1.59
N ALA A 367 -1.99 28.21 2.45
CA ALA A 367 -2.57 27.46 3.55
C ALA A 367 -3.40 26.25 3.08
N ASN A 368 -4.11 26.38 1.96
CA ASN A 368 -4.84 25.29 1.34
C ASN A 368 -3.90 24.19 0.81
N LEU A 369 -2.73 24.57 0.27
CA LEU A 369 -1.70 23.63 -0.14
C LEU A 369 -1.00 22.95 1.06
N GLU A 370 -0.80 23.70 2.17
CA GLU A 370 -0.31 23.14 3.44
C GLU A 370 -1.34 22.20 4.09
N TYR A 371 -2.64 22.47 3.93
CA TYR A 371 -3.73 21.56 4.32
C TYR A 371 -3.68 20.27 3.50
N ALA A 372 -3.61 20.36 2.16
CA ALA A 372 -3.58 19.19 1.28
C ALA A 372 -2.43 18.23 1.64
N ASN A 373 -1.24 18.78 1.90
CA ASN A 373 -0.05 18.03 2.28
C ASN A 373 0.05 17.72 3.79
N ALA A 374 -0.80 18.33 4.64
CA ALA A 374 -0.57 18.52 6.08
C ALA A 374 0.85 19.03 6.43
N GLY A 375 1.52 19.69 5.48
CA GLY A 375 2.96 19.89 5.48
C GLY A 375 3.33 21.33 5.17
N LEU A 376 4.31 21.85 5.90
CA LEU A 376 4.84 23.20 5.74
C LEU A 376 5.51 23.33 4.36
N LEU A 377 5.17 24.35 3.56
CA LEU A 377 5.78 24.52 2.23
C LEU A 377 7.30 24.68 2.32
N SER A 378 7.81 25.20 3.44
CA SER A 378 9.24 25.33 3.74
C SER A 378 9.99 23.99 3.90
N LYS A 379 9.27 22.88 4.14
CA LYS A 379 9.83 21.52 4.33
C LYS A 379 9.41 20.53 3.24
N LEU A 380 8.47 20.90 2.38
CA LEU A 380 7.92 20.07 1.31
C LEU A 380 8.82 20.08 0.06
N SER A 381 9.10 18.92 -0.54
CA SER A 381 10.08 18.75 -1.63
C SER A 381 9.67 19.44 -2.93
N LEU A 382 10.50 20.34 -3.47
CA LEU A 382 10.27 20.94 -4.79
C LEU A 382 10.24 19.86 -5.90
N ALA A 383 11.07 18.82 -5.77
CA ALA A 383 11.17 17.76 -6.76
C ALA A 383 9.93 16.86 -6.83
N PHE A 384 9.37 16.49 -5.67
CA PHE A 384 8.54 15.28 -5.52
C PHE A 384 7.25 15.44 -4.70
N TRP A 385 6.82 16.66 -4.32
CA TRP A 385 5.62 16.84 -3.50
C TRP A 385 4.31 16.35 -4.15
N ASP A 386 4.25 16.41 -5.48
CA ASP A 386 3.14 16.06 -6.38
C ASP A 386 3.40 14.73 -7.11
N GLN A 387 4.23 13.84 -6.54
CA GLN A 387 4.63 12.59 -7.19
C GLN A 387 3.47 11.57 -7.38
N ASP A 388 2.36 11.77 -6.67
CA ASP A 388 1.14 10.96 -6.77
C ASP A 388 0.03 11.56 -7.66
N ASP A 389 0.14 12.82 -8.11
CA ASP A 389 -0.78 13.45 -9.08
C ASP A 389 -1.08 12.57 -10.33
N PRO A 390 -0.09 11.86 -10.93
CA PRO A 390 -0.35 10.99 -12.09
C PRO A 390 -1.26 9.78 -11.80
N TYR A 391 -1.62 9.53 -10.55
CA TYR A 391 -2.42 8.39 -10.11
C TYR A 391 -3.82 8.77 -9.59
N ASP A 392 -4.31 10.00 -9.82
CA ASP A 392 -5.65 10.40 -9.35
C ASP A 392 -6.74 9.35 -9.68
N MET A 393 -7.59 9.08 -8.69
CA MET A 393 -8.61 8.03 -8.75
C MET A 393 -9.81 8.40 -9.64
N GLY A 394 -9.93 9.66 -10.06
CA GLY A 394 -10.90 10.11 -11.06
C GLY A 394 -12.35 10.23 -10.56
N GLY A 395 -13.07 11.20 -11.12
CA GLY A 395 -14.45 11.51 -10.72
C GLY A 395 -14.52 12.33 -9.43
N ASP A 396 -15.74 12.59 -8.96
CA ASP A 396 -15.97 13.60 -7.94
C ASP A 396 -15.39 13.22 -6.57
N HIS A 397 -14.95 14.24 -5.83
CA HIS A 397 -14.65 14.17 -4.41
C HIS A 397 -15.97 14.18 -3.62
N CYS A 398 -16.12 13.30 -2.63
CA CYS A 398 -17.37 13.15 -1.90
C CYS A 398 -17.21 13.09 -0.38
N PHE A 399 -18.25 13.55 0.33
CA PHE A 399 -18.51 13.21 1.72
C PHE A 399 -19.42 11.97 1.80
N LEU A 400 -19.28 11.16 2.85
CA LEU A 400 -20.17 10.04 3.14
C LEU A 400 -21.22 10.45 4.19
N PRO A 401 -22.53 10.42 3.88
CA PRO A 401 -23.57 10.73 4.85
C PRO A 401 -23.47 9.83 6.09
N GLY A 402 -23.45 10.45 7.27
CA GLY A 402 -23.25 9.80 8.57
C GLY A 402 -21.79 9.49 8.94
N GLY A 403 -20.82 9.88 8.11
CA GLY A 403 -19.36 9.83 8.38
C GLY A 403 -18.67 8.52 8.04
N ASN A 404 -17.36 8.60 7.78
CA ASN A 404 -16.53 7.50 7.25
C ASN A 404 -16.32 6.33 8.24
N GLY A 405 -16.64 6.54 9.52
CA GLY A 405 -16.68 5.49 10.56
C GLY A 405 -17.68 4.37 10.25
N ARG A 406 -18.68 4.61 9.38
CA ARG A 406 -19.55 3.56 8.83
C ARG A 406 -18.76 2.51 8.04
N LEU A 407 -17.78 2.94 7.24
CA LEU A 407 -16.88 2.03 6.51
C LEU A 407 -16.00 1.23 7.48
N VAL A 408 -15.50 1.89 8.53
CA VAL A 408 -14.70 1.25 9.59
C VAL A 408 -15.51 0.18 10.32
N GLN A 409 -16.76 0.48 10.68
CA GLN A 409 -17.66 -0.46 11.37
C GLN A 409 -17.93 -1.71 10.52
N ALA A 410 -18.27 -1.53 9.25
CA ALA A 410 -18.51 -2.64 8.32
C ALA A 410 -17.25 -3.48 8.05
N LEU A 411 -16.06 -2.87 8.04
CA LEU A 411 -14.80 -3.59 7.89
C LEU A 411 -14.39 -4.35 9.16
N ALA A 412 -14.63 -3.78 10.35
CA ALA A 412 -14.35 -4.40 11.64
C ALA A 412 -15.34 -5.53 12.01
N GLU A 413 -16.49 -5.61 11.34
CA GLU A 413 -17.49 -6.65 11.55
C GLU A 413 -16.89 -8.06 11.41
N ASN A 414 -17.06 -8.86 12.47
CA ASN A 414 -16.54 -10.23 12.65
C ASN A 414 -15.01 -10.38 12.63
N VAL A 415 -14.24 -9.28 12.68
CA VAL A 415 -12.78 -9.33 12.83
C VAL A 415 -12.40 -9.47 14.31
N SER A 416 -11.47 -10.38 14.63
CA SER A 416 -10.94 -10.55 15.99
C SER A 416 -10.01 -9.39 16.36
N ILE A 417 -10.56 -8.36 17.02
CA ILE A 417 -9.83 -7.16 17.45
C ILE A 417 -9.74 -7.12 18.98
N LEU A 418 -8.51 -7.06 19.50
CA LEU A 418 -8.20 -6.82 20.90
C LEU A 418 -7.85 -5.36 21.10
N TYR A 419 -8.79 -4.60 21.64
CA TYR A 419 -8.63 -3.19 21.99
C TYR A 419 -7.79 -2.97 23.25
N GLU A 420 -7.27 -1.76 23.40
CA GLU A 420 -6.43 -1.34 24.53
C GLU A 420 -5.17 -2.23 24.69
N LYS A 421 -4.58 -2.60 23.53
CA LYS A 421 -3.34 -3.38 23.38
C LYS A 421 -2.25 -2.55 22.69
N THR A 422 -1.75 -1.55 23.41
CA THR A 422 -0.57 -0.79 22.99
C THR A 422 0.64 -1.71 22.88
N VAL A 423 1.10 -1.96 21.65
CA VAL A 423 2.30 -2.75 21.38
C VAL A 423 3.54 -1.93 21.71
N HIS A 424 4.52 -2.54 22.39
CA HIS A 424 5.80 -1.91 22.76
C HIS A 424 7.02 -2.65 22.17
N THR A 425 6.86 -3.90 21.75
CA THR A 425 7.96 -4.68 21.18
C THR A 425 7.44 -5.70 20.17
N ILE A 426 8.12 -5.80 19.03
CA ILE A 426 7.87 -6.81 18.00
C ILE A 426 9.15 -7.62 17.82
N ARG A 427 9.13 -8.89 18.23
CA ARG A 427 10.20 -9.86 17.98
C ARG A 427 9.89 -10.70 16.76
N TYR A 428 10.86 -10.93 15.87
CA TYR A 428 10.69 -11.76 14.67
C TYR A 428 11.95 -12.60 14.37
N GLY A 429 11.78 -13.77 13.77
CA GLY A 429 12.90 -14.65 13.41
C GLY A 429 12.48 -15.93 12.67
N SER A 430 13.40 -16.90 12.61
CA SER A 430 13.17 -18.22 12.01
C SER A 430 11.90 -18.90 12.54
N ASP A 431 11.64 -18.73 13.83
CA ASP A 431 10.67 -19.52 14.60
C ASP A 431 9.27 -18.89 14.64
N GLY A 432 9.08 -17.74 13.97
CA GLY A 432 7.83 -16.98 13.99
C GLY A 432 8.01 -15.56 14.53
N VAL A 433 6.98 -15.06 15.21
CA VAL A 433 6.93 -13.71 15.79
C VAL A 433 6.37 -13.71 17.20
N ARG A 434 6.80 -12.73 18.02
CA ARG A 434 6.21 -12.43 19.33
C ARG A 434 5.94 -10.93 19.43
N VAL A 435 4.67 -10.56 19.59
CA VAL A 435 4.24 -9.17 19.77
C VAL A 435 3.91 -8.95 21.25
N ILE A 436 4.49 -7.92 21.87
CA ILE A 436 4.36 -7.64 23.30
C ILE A 436 3.56 -6.35 23.48
N ALA A 437 2.45 -6.43 24.22
CA ALA A 437 1.60 -5.29 24.56
C ALA A 437 1.32 -5.30 26.07
N GLY A 438 1.81 -4.28 26.79
CA GLY A 438 1.91 -4.32 28.25
C GLY A 438 2.62 -5.59 28.74
N SER A 439 1.97 -6.34 29.63
CA SER A 439 2.44 -7.65 30.14
C SER A 439 2.05 -8.85 29.27
N GLN A 440 1.29 -8.66 28.19
CA GLN A 440 0.78 -9.75 27.35
C GLN A 440 1.71 -10.01 26.15
N VAL A 441 1.93 -11.29 25.84
CA VAL A 441 2.72 -11.75 24.69
C VAL A 441 1.80 -12.53 23.76
N PHE A 442 1.78 -12.12 22.48
CA PHE A 442 1.02 -12.77 21.41
C PHE A 442 2.01 -13.44 20.47
N GLU A 443 1.89 -14.76 20.27
CA GLU A 443 2.76 -15.53 19.37
C GLU A 443 2.04 -15.85 18.04
N GLY A 444 2.78 -15.82 16.93
CA GLY A 444 2.26 -16.15 15.61
C GLY A 444 3.35 -16.51 14.61
N ASP A 445 2.96 -16.82 13.38
CA ASP A 445 3.90 -17.05 12.29
C ASP A 445 4.44 -15.75 11.71
N MET A 446 3.58 -14.75 11.56
CA MET A 446 3.87 -13.50 10.87
C MET A 446 3.19 -12.34 11.58
N VAL A 447 3.76 -11.14 11.45
CA VAL A 447 3.16 -9.89 11.94
C VAL A 447 3.06 -8.87 10.81
N LEU A 448 1.91 -8.18 10.74
CA LEU A 448 1.70 -7.01 9.92
C LEU A 448 1.67 -5.77 10.81
N CYS A 449 2.63 -4.87 10.65
CA CYS A 449 2.66 -3.59 11.34
C CYS A 449 1.91 -2.54 10.52
N THR A 450 0.87 -1.92 11.07
CA THR A 450 0.13 -0.83 10.42
C THR A 450 0.06 0.44 11.26
N VAL A 451 1.07 0.66 12.11
CA VAL A 451 1.14 1.87 12.95
C VAL A 451 1.51 3.10 12.10
N PRO A 452 1.03 4.30 12.43
CA PRO A 452 1.36 5.51 11.67
C PRO A 452 2.86 5.85 11.68
N LEU A 453 3.31 6.59 10.66
CA LEU A 453 4.72 6.98 10.52
C LEU A 453 5.24 7.80 11.72
N GLY A 454 4.41 8.65 12.34
CA GLY A 454 4.78 9.33 13.59
C GLY A 454 5.13 8.37 14.74
N VAL A 455 4.39 7.25 14.86
CA VAL A 455 4.67 6.18 15.84
C VAL A 455 6.00 5.49 15.51
N LEU A 456 6.28 5.18 14.23
CA LEU A 456 7.60 4.65 13.82
C LEU A 456 8.75 5.64 14.10
N LYS A 457 8.57 6.93 13.75
CA LYS A 457 9.56 8.01 13.99
C LYS A 457 9.89 8.19 15.47
N SER A 458 8.91 7.98 16.36
CA SER A 458 9.10 8.10 17.82
C SER A 458 9.96 7.00 18.46
N GLY A 459 10.20 5.88 17.75
CA GLY A 459 10.89 4.72 18.33
C GLY A 459 10.13 3.99 19.44
N SER A 460 8.84 4.31 19.67
CA SER A 460 8.03 3.76 20.76
C SER A 460 7.74 2.25 20.67
N ILE A 461 7.99 1.63 19.50
CA ILE A 461 7.94 0.18 19.30
C ILE A 461 9.35 -0.34 19.04
N LYS A 462 9.85 -1.19 19.94
CA LYS A 462 11.15 -1.84 19.80
C LYS A 462 11.07 -3.06 18.88
N PHE A 463 11.77 -3.03 17.77
CA PHE A 463 11.95 -4.17 16.88
C PHE A 463 13.14 -5.03 17.35
N ILE A 464 12.99 -6.36 17.34
CA ILE A 464 14.07 -7.31 17.71
C ILE A 464 14.08 -8.50 16.72
N PRO A 465 15.10 -8.66 15.86
CA PRO A 465 16.24 -7.74 15.66
C PRO A 465 15.79 -6.35 15.18
N GLU A 466 16.71 -5.41 15.18
CA GLU A 466 16.45 -4.05 14.69
C GLU A 466 16.09 -4.04 13.19
N LEU A 467 15.38 -2.99 12.76
CA LEU A 467 15.02 -2.82 11.34
C LEU A 467 16.26 -2.54 10.49
N PRO A 468 16.30 -2.96 9.21
CA PRO A 468 17.41 -2.64 8.32
C PRO A 468 17.62 -1.12 8.18
N GLN A 469 18.88 -0.68 8.16
CA GLN A 469 19.24 0.75 8.16
C GLN A 469 18.50 1.54 7.07
N ARG A 470 18.40 1.02 5.84
CA ARG A 470 17.66 1.64 4.73
C ARG A 470 16.20 1.99 5.09
N LYS A 471 15.52 1.14 5.88
CA LYS A 471 14.15 1.38 6.36
C LYS A 471 14.13 2.41 7.51
N LEU A 472 15.11 2.39 8.42
CA LEU A 472 15.26 3.44 9.44
C LEU A 472 15.51 4.82 8.79
N ASP A 473 16.34 4.87 7.74
CA ASP A 473 16.62 6.10 7.00
C ASP A 473 15.39 6.62 6.26
N GLY A 474 14.58 5.73 5.64
CA GLY A 474 13.30 6.11 5.03
C GLY A 474 12.29 6.62 6.06
N ILE A 475 12.18 5.96 7.22
CA ILE A 475 11.35 6.40 8.36
C ILE A 475 11.81 7.79 8.83
N LYS A 476 13.12 8.08 8.80
CA LYS A 476 13.68 9.38 9.13
C LYS A 476 13.37 10.43 8.06
N ARG A 477 13.61 10.14 6.77
CA ARG A 477 13.47 11.06 5.62
C ARG A 477 12.04 11.54 5.40
N LEU A 478 11.07 10.63 5.29
CA LEU A 478 9.69 11.00 4.93
C LEU A 478 9.12 12.07 5.86
N GLY A 479 8.39 13.02 5.30
CA GLY A 479 7.66 13.99 6.09
C GLY A 479 6.49 13.31 6.81
N TYR A 480 6.16 13.83 7.99
CA TYR A 480 4.93 13.45 8.69
C TYR A 480 4.30 14.73 9.24
N GLY A 481 3.18 15.10 8.62
CA GLY A 481 2.52 16.38 8.75
C GLY A 481 1.54 16.48 9.92
N LEU A 482 0.95 17.66 10.07
CA LEU A 482 -0.06 17.95 11.07
C LEU A 482 -1.20 18.79 10.47
N LEU A 483 -2.42 18.36 10.75
CA LEU A 483 -3.68 19.00 10.38
C LEU A 483 -4.68 18.71 11.49
N ASN A 484 -5.32 19.76 12.01
CA ASN A 484 -6.31 19.68 13.07
C ASN A 484 -7.65 20.33 12.68
N LYS A 485 -8.67 20.14 13.53
CA LYS A 485 -10.06 20.54 13.32
C LYS A 485 -10.68 21.09 14.60
N VAL A 486 -11.58 22.07 14.45
CA VAL A 486 -12.58 22.48 15.44
C VAL A 486 -13.97 22.13 14.89
N ALA A 487 -14.57 21.05 15.40
CA ALA A 487 -15.94 20.67 15.07
C ALA A 487 -16.93 21.32 16.06
N MET A 488 -18.02 21.88 15.55
CA MET A 488 -19.04 22.59 16.34
C MET A 488 -20.44 22.15 15.92
N LEU A 489 -21.25 21.73 16.90
CA LEU A 489 -22.68 21.46 16.73
C LEU A 489 -23.48 22.68 17.20
N PHE A 490 -24.36 23.21 16.35
CA PHE A 490 -25.18 24.38 16.66
C PHE A 490 -26.65 24.02 16.96
N PRO A 491 -27.49 24.95 17.45
CA PRO A 491 -28.92 24.69 17.62
C PRO A 491 -29.69 24.58 16.30
N HIS A 492 -29.23 25.26 15.25
CA HIS A 492 -29.80 25.26 13.90
C HIS A 492 -28.71 25.64 12.89
N VAL A 493 -28.98 25.44 11.59
CA VAL A 493 -28.14 25.95 10.52
C VAL A 493 -28.42 27.45 10.34
N PHE A 494 -27.39 28.28 10.43
CA PHE A 494 -27.46 29.73 10.16
C PHE A 494 -26.67 30.17 8.91
N TRP A 495 -25.93 29.25 8.30
CA TRP A 495 -25.15 29.46 7.07
C TRP A 495 -25.89 28.92 5.82
N GLU A 496 -25.42 29.26 4.61
CA GLU A 496 -26.03 28.78 3.37
C GLU A 496 -25.94 27.24 3.24
N THR A 497 -27.03 26.57 2.86
CA THR A 497 -27.07 25.09 2.71
C THR A 497 -26.72 24.59 1.32
N ASP A 498 -26.52 25.49 0.35
CA ASP A 498 -25.88 25.20 -0.93
C ASP A 498 -24.34 25.24 -0.84
N LEU A 499 -23.77 25.70 0.28
CA LEU A 499 -22.34 25.62 0.57
C LEU A 499 -21.98 24.32 1.28
N ASP A 500 -20.94 23.66 0.75
CA ASP A 500 -20.21 22.59 1.43
C ASP A 500 -18.92 23.11 2.08
N THR A 501 -18.35 24.20 1.56
CA THR A 501 -17.13 24.82 2.08
C THR A 501 -17.16 26.34 1.96
N PHE A 502 -16.38 27.05 2.78
CA PHE A 502 -16.04 28.47 2.61
C PHE A 502 -14.72 28.80 3.30
N GLY A 503 -13.98 29.80 2.79
CA GLY A 503 -12.68 30.21 3.32
C GLY A 503 -12.72 31.52 4.10
N HIS A 504 -11.75 31.72 4.99
CA HIS A 504 -11.53 32.96 5.72
C HIS A 504 -10.05 33.37 5.62
N LEU A 505 -9.79 34.64 5.27
CA LEU A 505 -8.44 35.19 5.15
C LEU A 505 -7.92 35.66 6.52
N THR A 506 -6.59 35.70 6.68
CA THR A 506 -5.90 36.37 7.78
C THR A 506 -4.82 37.29 7.22
N ASP A 507 -4.43 38.32 7.97
CA ASP A 507 -3.34 39.23 7.60
C ASP A 507 -1.99 38.90 8.25
N ASN A 508 -1.91 37.81 9.02
CA ASN A 508 -0.66 37.26 9.52
C ASN A 508 -0.28 35.97 8.78
N THR A 509 0.77 36.06 7.96
CA THR A 509 1.35 34.92 7.22
C THR A 509 1.71 33.72 8.11
N SER A 510 2.11 33.95 9.36
CA SER A 510 2.51 32.87 10.28
C SER A 510 1.31 32.05 10.79
N SER A 511 0.11 32.64 10.81
CA SER A 511 -1.15 31.98 11.17
C SER A 511 -2.04 31.71 9.96
N ARG A 512 -1.50 31.69 8.72
CA ARG A 512 -2.29 31.56 7.48
C ARG A 512 -3.21 30.34 7.41
N GLY A 513 -2.87 29.27 8.11
CA GLY A 513 -3.68 28.05 8.22
C GLY A 513 -4.59 28.00 9.45
N GLU A 514 -4.70 29.07 10.25
CA GLU A 514 -5.55 29.13 11.43
C GLU A 514 -7.01 29.41 11.06
N PHE A 515 -7.86 28.41 11.19
CA PHE A 515 -9.30 28.47 10.87
C PHE A 515 -9.63 28.93 9.44
N PHE A 516 -8.67 28.77 8.52
CA PHE A 516 -8.69 29.35 7.17
C PHE A 516 -9.77 28.76 6.24
N LEU A 517 -10.27 27.56 6.52
CA LEU A 517 -11.23 26.84 5.70
C LEU A 517 -12.26 26.13 6.59
N PHE A 518 -13.53 26.31 6.27
CA PHE A 518 -14.68 25.73 6.95
C PHE A 518 -15.35 24.70 6.07
N TYR A 519 -15.76 23.57 6.66
CA TYR A 519 -16.65 22.58 6.04
C TYR A 519 -18.05 22.67 6.65
N SER A 520 -19.05 22.82 5.79
CA SER A 520 -20.47 22.64 6.10
C SER A 520 -20.81 21.15 6.05
N TYR A 521 -21.09 20.58 7.22
CA TYR A 521 -21.50 19.18 7.35
C TYR A 521 -23.04 19.03 7.41
N ALA A 522 -23.79 20.11 7.22
CA ALA A 522 -25.25 20.16 7.35
C ALA A 522 -25.99 19.17 6.43
N THR A 523 -25.49 18.95 5.21
CA THR A 523 -26.05 18.03 4.21
C THR A 523 -25.80 16.55 4.51
N VAL A 524 -24.78 16.23 5.34
CA VAL A 524 -24.23 14.87 5.47
C VAL A 524 -24.19 14.33 6.91
N ALA A 525 -24.13 15.20 7.93
CA ALA A 525 -24.01 14.78 9.33
C ALA A 525 -25.34 14.36 9.96
N GLY A 526 -26.47 14.75 9.35
CA GLY A 526 -27.81 14.63 9.94
C GLY A 526 -28.16 15.75 10.94
N GLY A 527 -27.34 16.81 11.03
CA GLY A 527 -27.55 17.94 11.92
C GLY A 527 -26.61 19.12 11.63
N PRO A 528 -26.84 20.28 12.27
CA PRO A 528 -26.13 21.54 12.01
C PRO A 528 -24.69 21.53 12.55
N VAL A 529 -23.75 21.05 11.74
CA VAL A 529 -22.31 21.04 12.07
C VAL A 529 -21.49 21.87 11.09
N LEU A 530 -20.61 22.71 11.64
CA LEU A 530 -19.45 23.27 10.95
C LEU A 530 -18.16 22.63 11.48
N ILE A 531 -17.15 22.57 10.62
CA ILE A 531 -15.78 22.19 11.00
C ILE A 531 -14.82 23.27 10.49
N ALA A 532 -14.11 23.97 11.37
CA ALA A 532 -12.98 24.81 10.97
C ALA A 532 -11.69 23.97 10.91
N LEU A 533 -10.86 24.16 9.89
CA LEU A 533 -9.59 23.44 9.70
C LEU A 533 -8.40 24.26 10.22
N VAL A 534 -7.37 23.59 10.74
CA VAL A 534 -6.13 24.22 11.22
C VAL A 534 -4.91 23.52 10.63
N ALA A 535 -4.21 24.21 9.73
CA ALA A 535 -3.11 23.70 8.88
C ALA A 535 -1.83 24.54 9.00
N GLY A 536 -0.75 24.12 8.33
CA GLY A 536 0.53 24.85 8.33
C GLY A 536 1.17 24.98 9.72
N GLU A 537 1.93 26.06 9.96
CA GLU A 537 2.55 26.30 11.28
C GLU A 537 1.49 26.49 12.38
N ALA A 538 0.32 27.02 12.05
CA ALA A 538 -0.80 27.16 12.98
C ALA A 538 -1.27 25.80 13.53
N ALA A 539 -1.13 24.71 12.78
CA ALA A 539 -1.48 23.37 13.28
C ALA A 539 -0.59 22.95 14.46
N HIS A 540 0.66 23.42 14.52
CA HIS A 540 1.61 23.13 15.59
C HIS A 540 1.36 24.00 16.84
N THR A 541 1.10 25.30 16.69
CA THR A 541 0.75 26.17 17.82
C THR A 541 -0.59 25.75 18.44
N PHE A 542 -1.56 25.39 17.59
CA PHE A 542 -2.89 24.95 17.99
C PHE A 542 -2.90 23.71 18.90
N GLU A 543 -1.91 22.81 18.84
CA GLU A 543 -1.83 21.68 19.78
C GLU A 543 -1.76 22.13 21.25
N SER A 544 -1.13 23.28 21.52
CA SER A 544 -0.99 23.85 22.87
C SER A 544 -2.07 24.87 23.25
N MET A 545 -2.95 25.25 22.32
CA MET A 545 -4.02 26.22 22.55
C MET A 545 -5.13 25.63 23.45
N PRO A 546 -5.72 26.40 24.38
CA PRO A 546 -6.92 25.97 25.09
C PRO A 546 -8.12 25.75 24.14
N PRO A 547 -8.92 24.68 24.28
CA PRO A 547 -10.09 24.46 23.42
C PRO A 547 -11.18 25.53 23.51
N THR A 548 -11.23 26.28 24.62
CA THR A 548 -12.08 27.47 24.79
C THR A 548 -11.72 28.55 23.79
N ASP A 549 -10.44 28.90 23.74
CA ASP A 549 -9.91 30.04 23.01
C ASP A 549 -10.01 29.79 21.50
N ALA A 550 -9.75 28.54 21.08
CA ALA A 550 -10.03 28.04 19.75
C ALA A 550 -11.49 28.26 19.32
N VAL A 551 -12.45 27.91 20.17
CA VAL A 551 -13.87 28.09 19.89
C VAL A 551 -14.24 29.58 19.89
N THR A 552 -13.70 30.39 20.82
CA THR A 552 -13.92 31.84 20.84
C THR A 552 -13.44 32.52 19.56
N GLN A 553 -12.23 32.22 19.09
CA GLN A 553 -11.71 32.74 17.81
C GLN A 553 -12.59 32.33 16.62
N VAL A 554 -12.97 31.05 16.54
CA VAL A 554 -13.83 30.57 15.45
C VAL A 554 -15.23 31.20 15.47
N ILE A 555 -15.82 31.40 16.66
CA ILE A 555 -17.11 32.09 16.81
C ILE A 555 -16.98 33.60 16.49
N GLN A 556 -15.85 34.24 16.78
CA GLN A 556 -15.58 35.63 16.36
C GLN A 556 -15.51 35.75 14.83
N ILE A 557 -14.83 34.83 14.14
CA ILE A 557 -14.78 34.77 12.67
C ILE A 557 -16.20 34.63 12.10
N LEU A 558 -16.98 33.67 12.62
CA LEU A 558 -18.36 33.44 12.18
C LEU A 558 -19.25 34.66 12.42
N LYS A 559 -19.11 35.35 13.56
CA LYS A 559 -19.86 36.58 13.86
C LYS A 559 -19.50 37.72 12.92
N GLY A 560 -18.21 37.91 12.63
CA GLY A 560 -17.73 38.87 11.63
C GLY A 560 -18.33 38.63 10.23
N ILE A 561 -18.49 37.37 9.83
CA ILE A 561 -19.10 37.01 8.53
C ILE A 561 -20.62 37.24 8.53
N TYR A 562 -21.34 36.76 9.55
CA TYR A 562 -22.80 36.62 9.50
C TYR A 562 -23.60 37.73 10.20
N GLU A 563 -23.11 38.33 11.28
CA GLU A 563 -23.85 39.39 11.98
C GLU A 563 -24.04 40.67 11.15
N PRO A 564 -23.08 41.12 10.31
CA PRO A 564 -23.28 42.22 9.35
C PRO A 564 -24.34 41.94 8.28
N GLN A 565 -24.70 40.67 8.06
CA GLN A 565 -25.77 40.25 7.15
C GLN A 565 -27.14 40.16 7.86
N GLY A 566 -27.21 40.52 9.15
CA GLY A 566 -28.40 40.40 9.98
C GLY A 566 -28.64 38.99 10.54
N ILE A 567 -27.66 38.09 10.45
CA ILE A 567 -27.75 36.70 10.89
C ILE A 567 -27.03 36.55 12.24
N THR A 568 -27.79 36.43 13.33
CA THR A 568 -27.26 36.16 14.67
C THR A 568 -26.60 34.79 14.71
N VAL A 569 -25.31 34.72 15.07
CA VAL A 569 -24.61 33.44 15.26
C VAL A 569 -24.93 32.88 16.65
N PRO A 570 -25.59 31.71 16.76
CA PRO A 570 -25.85 31.08 18.04
C PRO A 570 -24.58 30.44 18.63
N GLU A 571 -24.48 30.40 19.95
CA GLU A 571 -23.42 29.64 20.62
C GLU A 571 -23.54 28.13 20.35
N PRO A 572 -22.41 27.40 20.23
CA PRO A 572 -22.43 25.98 19.92
C PRO A 572 -22.88 25.13 21.12
N ILE A 573 -23.73 24.14 20.84
CA ILE A 573 -24.23 23.13 21.79
C ILE A 573 -23.10 22.22 22.28
N GLN A 574 -22.18 21.85 21.39
CA GLN A 574 -21.04 21.00 21.69
C GLN A 574 -19.90 21.33 20.73
N THR A 575 -18.66 21.30 21.22
CA THR A 575 -17.45 21.53 20.44
C THR A 575 -16.42 20.43 20.67
N ILE A 576 -15.57 20.17 19.67
CA ILE A 576 -14.46 19.22 19.74
C ILE A 576 -13.27 19.79 18.97
N CYS A 577 -12.16 20.05 19.66
CA CYS A 577 -10.86 20.33 19.04
C CYS A 577 -10.06 19.03 18.91
N THR A 578 -9.41 18.79 17.76
CA THR A 578 -8.50 17.64 17.60
C THR A 578 -7.07 17.98 18.02
N ARG A 579 -6.32 16.94 18.41
CA ARG A 579 -4.92 17.01 18.86
C ARG A 579 -4.13 15.85 18.25
N TRP A 580 -4.09 15.76 16.92
CA TRP A 580 -3.50 14.61 16.21
C TRP A 580 -1.98 14.48 16.42
N GLY A 581 -1.29 15.59 16.71
CA GLY A 581 0.13 15.66 17.06
C GLY A 581 0.41 15.11 18.46
N SER A 582 -0.42 15.47 19.44
CA SER A 582 -0.30 15.00 20.83
C SER A 582 -0.86 13.59 21.06
N ASP A 583 -1.68 13.06 20.15
CA ASP A 583 -2.26 11.72 20.25
C ASP A 583 -1.18 10.63 20.10
N PRO A 584 -0.91 9.82 21.15
CA PRO A 584 0.22 8.89 21.19
C PRO A 584 0.12 7.71 20.21
N PHE A 585 -1.05 7.49 19.61
CA PHE A 585 -1.26 6.44 18.61
C PHE A 585 -1.13 6.95 17.17
N THR A 586 -0.80 8.23 16.97
CA THR A 586 -0.63 8.85 15.65
C THR A 586 0.58 9.77 15.54
N LEU A 587 0.80 10.65 16.52
CA LEU A 587 1.91 11.60 16.57
C LEU A 587 2.05 12.46 15.30
N GLY A 588 0.91 12.98 14.81
CA GLY A 588 0.74 13.70 13.54
C GLY A 588 -0.36 13.10 12.66
N SER A 589 -0.71 13.78 11.57
CA SER A 589 -1.89 13.49 10.76
C SER A 589 -1.64 12.52 9.60
N TYR A 590 -0.71 12.82 8.68
CA TYR A 590 -0.35 11.93 7.56
C TYR A 590 1.02 12.24 6.95
N SER A 591 1.55 11.33 6.13
CA SER A 591 2.86 11.50 5.49
C SER A 591 2.83 12.53 4.35
N ASN A 592 4.01 13.06 4.00
CA ASN A 592 4.25 13.85 2.79
C ASN A 592 5.72 13.73 2.35
N VAL A 593 6.03 14.13 1.12
CA VAL A 593 7.41 14.09 0.60
C VAL A 593 8.18 15.33 1.03
N ALA A 594 8.93 15.20 2.11
CA ALA A 594 9.82 16.26 2.60
C ALA A 594 11.06 16.45 1.70
N VAL A 595 11.72 17.60 1.82
CA VAL A 595 13.05 17.85 1.23
C VAL A 595 14.02 16.73 1.59
N GLY A 596 14.77 16.24 0.59
CA GLY A 596 15.66 15.08 0.73
C GLY A 596 14.98 13.70 0.81
N ALA A 597 13.64 13.62 0.75
CA ALA A 597 12.86 12.38 0.62
C ALA A 597 12.29 12.22 -0.79
N SER A 598 11.80 11.02 -1.12
CA SER A 598 11.21 10.72 -2.44
C SER A 598 10.11 9.65 -2.37
N GLY A 599 9.44 9.40 -3.50
CA GLY A 599 8.48 8.29 -3.63
C GLY A 599 9.05 6.91 -3.27
N ASP A 600 10.35 6.69 -3.54
CA ASP A 600 11.06 5.44 -3.21
C ASP A 600 11.06 5.14 -1.70
N ASP A 601 10.95 6.17 -0.83
CA ASP A 601 10.90 5.95 0.61
C ASP A 601 9.60 5.25 1.05
N TYR A 602 8.48 5.45 0.36
CA TYR A 602 7.24 4.72 0.61
C TYR A 602 7.38 3.23 0.29
N ASP A 603 8.08 2.92 -0.79
CA ASP A 603 8.36 1.53 -1.20
C ASP A 603 9.32 0.87 -0.21
N ILE A 604 10.37 1.59 0.21
CA ILE A 604 11.29 1.18 1.30
C ILE A 604 10.51 0.91 2.60
N LEU A 605 9.47 1.70 2.91
CA LEU A 605 8.65 1.47 4.09
C LEU A 605 7.75 0.23 3.95
N ALA A 606 7.27 -0.09 2.75
CA ALA A 606 6.52 -1.32 2.47
C ALA A 606 7.35 -2.61 2.62
N GLU A 607 8.67 -2.59 2.35
CA GLU A 607 9.52 -3.80 2.32
C GLU A 607 9.35 -4.72 3.55
N SER A 608 9.00 -5.99 3.33
CA SER A 608 8.93 -6.99 4.40
C SER A 608 10.33 -7.39 4.88
N VAL A 609 10.47 -7.75 6.16
CA VAL A 609 11.76 -8.10 6.78
C VAL A 609 11.75 -9.48 7.44
N GLY A 610 12.95 -10.07 7.58
CA GLY A 610 13.15 -11.38 8.20
C GLY A 610 12.62 -12.57 7.39
N ASP A 611 12.96 -12.66 6.08
CA ASP A 611 12.39 -13.63 5.12
C ASP A 611 10.84 -13.57 5.10
N GLY A 612 10.28 -12.35 5.15
CA GLY A 612 8.83 -12.12 5.21
C GLY A 612 8.21 -12.66 6.51
N ARG A 613 8.71 -12.22 7.66
CA ARG A 613 8.10 -12.48 8.99
C ARG A 613 7.42 -11.24 9.56
N LEU A 614 7.93 -10.05 9.28
CA LEU A 614 7.35 -8.75 9.61
C LEU A 614 7.07 -7.97 8.31
N PHE A 615 5.83 -7.54 8.13
CA PHE A 615 5.30 -6.80 6.97
C PHE A 615 4.82 -5.41 7.40
N PHE A 616 4.66 -4.48 6.45
CA PHE A 616 4.29 -3.09 6.72
C PHE A 616 3.18 -2.61 5.78
N ALA A 617 2.09 -2.07 6.36
CA ALA A 617 1.00 -1.42 5.62
C ALA A 617 0.59 -0.09 6.28
N GLY A 618 -0.21 0.71 5.59
CA GLY A 618 -0.58 2.08 5.96
C GLY A 618 -0.31 3.06 4.82
N GLU A 619 -0.85 4.28 4.92
CA GLU A 619 -0.65 5.32 3.88
C GLU A 619 0.83 5.64 3.66
N ALA A 620 1.65 5.67 4.72
CA ALA A 620 3.11 5.80 4.65
C ALA A 620 3.85 4.56 4.05
N THR A 621 3.14 3.67 3.37
CA THR A 621 3.71 2.51 2.65
C THR A 621 3.20 2.41 1.22
N MET A 622 2.50 3.42 0.70
CA MET A 622 1.80 3.35 -0.60
C MET A 622 2.17 4.54 -1.49
N ARG A 623 3.26 4.42 -2.25
CA ARG A 623 3.82 5.48 -3.10
C ARG A 623 2.81 6.16 -4.03
N ARG A 624 1.92 5.39 -4.66
CA ARG A 624 0.92 5.90 -5.62
C ARG A 624 -0.27 6.60 -4.95
N TYR A 625 -0.46 6.38 -3.64
CA TYR A 625 -1.60 6.86 -2.86
C TYR A 625 -1.17 7.17 -1.40
N PRO A 626 -0.18 8.05 -1.18
CA PRO A 626 0.26 8.43 0.15
C PRO A 626 -0.83 9.25 0.84
N ALA A 627 -0.72 9.47 2.15
CA ALA A 627 -1.67 10.21 3.00
C ALA A 627 -3.15 9.74 3.05
N THR A 628 -3.69 9.04 2.03
CA THR A 628 -5.14 8.86 1.87
C THR A 628 -5.71 7.64 2.61
N MET A 629 -7.02 7.71 2.87
CA MET A 629 -7.80 6.58 3.37
C MET A 629 -7.77 5.38 2.42
N HIS A 630 -7.78 5.62 1.10
CA HIS A 630 -7.79 4.56 0.10
C HIS A 630 -6.41 3.91 -0.09
N GLY A 631 -5.32 4.66 0.01
CA GLY A 631 -3.97 4.10 -0.02
C GLY A 631 -3.68 3.23 1.20
N ALA A 632 -4.14 3.65 2.38
CA ALA A 632 -4.15 2.79 3.57
C ALA A 632 -4.94 1.49 3.32
N PHE A 633 -6.15 1.56 2.76
CA PHE A 633 -6.94 0.36 2.42
C PHE A 633 -6.22 -0.56 1.40
N LEU A 634 -5.70 -0.01 0.31
CA LEU A 634 -4.99 -0.78 -0.74
C LEU A 634 -3.71 -1.44 -0.20
N SER A 635 -2.96 -0.75 0.66
CA SER A 635 -1.75 -1.33 1.29
C SER A 635 -2.06 -2.57 2.16
N GLY A 636 -3.25 -2.62 2.77
CA GLY A 636 -3.69 -3.80 3.51
C GLY A 636 -4.03 -4.98 2.60
N LEU A 637 -4.64 -4.74 1.44
CA LEU A 637 -4.86 -5.78 0.43
C LEU A 637 -3.53 -6.33 -0.11
N ARG A 638 -2.59 -5.44 -0.44
CA ARG A 638 -1.24 -5.77 -0.89
C ARG A 638 -0.51 -6.65 0.12
N GLU A 639 -0.46 -6.26 1.38
CA GLU A 639 0.23 -7.07 2.40
C GLU A 639 -0.48 -8.40 2.71
N ALA A 640 -1.82 -8.47 2.60
CA ALA A 640 -2.51 -9.76 2.71
C ALA A 640 -2.07 -10.74 1.59
N ALA A 641 -1.88 -10.25 0.37
CA ALA A 641 -1.36 -11.04 -0.75
C ALA A 641 0.11 -11.42 -0.55
N ASN A 642 0.97 -10.49 -0.10
CA ASN A 642 2.37 -10.75 0.23
C ASN A 642 2.52 -11.82 1.32
N ILE A 643 1.77 -11.68 2.42
CA ILE A 643 1.71 -12.64 3.53
C ILE A 643 1.28 -14.02 3.01
N ALA A 644 0.25 -14.08 2.16
CA ALA A 644 -0.20 -15.33 1.54
C ALA A 644 0.87 -15.97 0.65
N HIS A 645 1.58 -15.18 -0.16
CA HIS A 645 2.70 -15.65 -0.98
C HIS A 645 3.84 -16.22 -0.12
N TYR A 646 4.34 -15.46 0.87
CA TYR A 646 5.42 -15.91 1.75
C TYR A 646 5.05 -17.14 2.59
N ALA A 647 3.80 -17.25 3.05
CA ALA A 647 3.29 -18.44 3.72
C ALA A 647 3.25 -19.66 2.78
N GLY A 648 2.77 -19.48 1.54
CA GLY A 648 2.77 -20.53 0.51
C GLY A 648 4.19 -20.99 0.16
N ALA A 649 5.12 -20.04 -0.07
CA ALA A 649 6.52 -20.33 -0.34
C ALA A 649 7.20 -21.07 0.84
N ARG A 650 6.93 -20.69 2.09
CA ARG A 650 7.38 -21.46 3.27
C ARG A 650 6.78 -22.85 3.32
N ALA A 651 5.48 -23.01 3.10
CA ALA A 651 4.83 -24.33 3.10
C ALA A 651 5.41 -25.25 2.01
N LEU A 652 5.74 -24.72 0.83
CA LEU A 652 6.44 -25.45 -0.23
C LEU A 652 7.88 -25.81 0.17
N ARG A 653 8.66 -24.87 0.72
CA ARG A 653 10.01 -25.14 1.27
C ARG A 653 9.96 -26.24 2.33
N VAL A 654 8.97 -26.23 3.24
CA VAL A 654 8.77 -27.27 4.27
C VAL A 654 8.38 -28.61 3.65
N LYS A 655 7.44 -28.64 2.69
CA LYS A 655 7.08 -29.89 1.98
C LYS A 655 8.28 -30.49 1.24
N VAL A 656 9.12 -29.69 0.60
CA VAL A 656 10.37 -30.16 -0.04
C VAL A 656 11.37 -30.65 1.00
N ASN A 657 11.51 -29.98 2.15
CA ASN A 657 12.38 -30.40 3.27
C ASN A 657 11.81 -31.57 4.11
N GLN A 658 10.55 -31.94 3.93
CA GLN A 658 9.93 -33.19 4.43
C GLN A 658 9.92 -34.30 3.37
N SER A 659 10.13 -33.96 2.10
CA SER A 659 10.28 -34.89 0.96
C SER A 659 11.74 -35.12 0.47
N PRO A 660 12.84 -34.83 1.20
CA PRO A 660 14.16 -35.16 0.70
C PRO A 660 14.38 -36.66 0.84
N SER A 661 14.90 -37.29 -0.21
CA SER A 661 15.61 -38.56 0.02
C SER A 661 16.78 -38.29 0.98
N ASN A 662 17.08 -39.24 1.87
CA ASN A 662 18.10 -39.09 2.92
C ASN A 662 19.53 -38.78 2.40
N ASN A 663 19.73 -38.79 1.08
CA ASN A 663 20.99 -38.51 0.41
C ASN A 663 21.31 -37.01 0.34
N ALA A 664 20.33 -36.11 0.34
CA ALA A 664 20.55 -34.69 0.02
C ALA A 664 21.53 -33.97 0.98
N HIS A 665 21.40 -34.19 2.30
CA HIS A 665 22.31 -33.61 3.29
C HIS A 665 23.69 -34.30 3.29
N ALA A 666 23.75 -35.60 3.00
CA ALA A 666 25.04 -36.28 2.82
C ALA A 666 25.80 -35.71 1.61
N CYS A 667 25.13 -35.55 0.47
CA CYS A 667 25.72 -35.06 -0.79
C CYS A 667 26.20 -33.60 -0.73
N ALA A 668 25.80 -32.81 0.27
CA ALA A 668 26.37 -31.49 0.53
C ALA A 668 27.78 -31.57 1.12
N SER A 669 27.96 -32.31 2.23
CA SER A 669 29.28 -32.51 2.86
C SER A 669 30.23 -33.27 1.93
N LEU A 670 29.72 -34.30 1.23
CA LEU A 670 30.49 -35.10 0.29
C LEU A 670 31.18 -34.26 -0.79
N LEU A 671 30.51 -33.24 -1.35
CA LEU A 671 31.12 -32.45 -2.42
C LEU A 671 32.23 -31.53 -1.91
N ALA A 672 32.07 -30.95 -0.72
CA ALA A 672 33.09 -30.12 -0.11
C ALA A 672 34.37 -30.93 0.18
N ASP A 673 34.23 -32.17 0.66
CA ASP A 673 35.35 -33.08 0.89
C ASP A 673 36.04 -33.50 -0.41
N LEU A 674 35.28 -33.81 -1.47
CA LEU A 674 35.88 -34.16 -2.77
C LEU A 674 36.71 -32.99 -3.35
N PHE A 675 36.23 -31.75 -3.20
CA PHE A 675 36.95 -30.54 -3.66
C PHE A 675 38.09 -30.06 -2.75
N ARG A 676 38.49 -30.85 -1.73
CA ARG A 676 39.80 -30.71 -1.08
C ARG A 676 40.95 -31.26 -1.93
N GLU A 677 40.66 -32.25 -2.78
CA GLU A 677 41.62 -32.90 -3.68
C GLU A 677 41.03 -33.00 -5.10
N PRO A 678 40.90 -31.88 -5.85
CA PRO A 678 40.46 -31.92 -7.24
C PRO A 678 41.42 -32.69 -8.15
N ASP A 679 40.91 -33.20 -9.28
CA ASP A 679 41.68 -33.95 -10.26
C ASP A 679 42.43 -33.06 -11.27
N ILE A 680 41.91 -31.84 -11.52
CA ILE A 680 42.53 -30.81 -12.37
C ILE A 680 42.21 -29.44 -11.75
N GLU A 681 43.18 -28.52 -11.72
CA GLU A 681 42.95 -27.10 -11.40
C GLU A 681 43.66 -26.17 -12.39
N PHE A 682 43.08 -24.99 -12.62
CA PHE A 682 43.69 -23.89 -13.37
C PHE A 682 43.01 -22.56 -13.01
N GLY A 683 43.76 -21.61 -12.45
CA GLY A 683 43.21 -20.33 -12.01
C GLY A 683 42.09 -20.51 -10.99
N SER A 684 40.98 -19.77 -11.14
CA SER A 684 39.77 -19.91 -10.32
C SER A 684 38.98 -21.23 -10.48
N PHE A 685 39.43 -22.16 -11.33
CA PHE A 685 38.68 -23.37 -11.70
C PHE A 685 39.27 -24.66 -11.10
N SER A 686 38.44 -25.45 -10.42
CA SER A 686 38.76 -26.80 -9.94
C SER A 686 37.81 -27.82 -10.58
N VAL A 687 38.30 -28.99 -10.97
CA VAL A 687 37.49 -30.06 -11.58
C VAL A 687 37.69 -31.39 -10.88
N ILE A 688 36.62 -32.19 -10.79
CA ILE A 688 36.65 -33.56 -10.29
C ILE A 688 36.10 -34.52 -11.37
N LEU A 689 36.77 -35.65 -11.51
CA LEU A 689 36.54 -36.65 -12.55
C LEU A 689 36.19 -38.03 -11.95
N GLY A 690 35.26 -38.74 -12.60
CA GLY A 690 35.13 -40.20 -12.42
C GLY A 690 36.36 -40.91 -12.99
N ARG A 691 37.03 -41.72 -12.18
CA ARG A 691 38.34 -42.33 -12.51
C ARG A 691 38.23 -43.67 -13.23
N ASN A 692 37.08 -44.38 -13.17
CA ASN A 692 36.92 -45.69 -13.83
C ASN A 692 36.33 -45.66 -15.27
N ASN A 693 36.28 -44.51 -15.95
CA ASN A 693 35.86 -44.47 -17.35
C ASN A 693 36.83 -43.64 -18.22
N PRO A 694 37.53 -44.24 -19.21
CA PRO A 694 38.43 -43.51 -20.13
C PRO A 694 37.68 -42.69 -21.21
N ASP A 695 36.35 -42.82 -21.33
CA ASP A 695 35.54 -42.06 -22.29
C ASP A 695 35.65 -40.53 -22.07
N LEU A 696 36.04 -39.81 -23.12
CA LEU A 696 36.12 -38.35 -23.17
C LEU A 696 34.75 -37.66 -23.05
N LYS A 697 33.65 -38.38 -23.31
CA LYS A 697 32.28 -37.88 -23.08
C LYS A 697 31.82 -38.00 -21.64
N SER A 698 32.53 -38.75 -20.78
CA SER A 698 32.13 -38.95 -19.39
C SER A 698 32.09 -37.64 -18.59
N THR A 699 31.07 -37.50 -17.73
CA THR A 699 30.76 -36.25 -17.03
C THR A 699 31.76 -35.94 -15.91
N ALA A 700 32.13 -34.68 -15.82
CA ALA A 700 32.98 -34.05 -14.82
C ALA A 700 32.18 -33.00 -14.03
N ILE A 701 32.60 -32.72 -12.78
CA ILE A 701 32.05 -31.63 -11.97
C ILE A 701 33.06 -30.50 -11.95
N LEU A 702 32.69 -29.34 -12.50
CA LEU A 702 33.45 -28.10 -12.42
C LEU A 702 33.00 -27.30 -11.19
N ARG A 703 33.95 -26.72 -10.46
CA ARG A 703 33.77 -25.65 -9.47
C ARG A 703 34.51 -24.41 -9.96
N VAL A 704 33.86 -23.26 -9.91
CA VAL A 704 34.52 -21.95 -10.00
C VAL A 704 34.52 -21.31 -8.62
N THR A 705 35.66 -20.79 -8.19
CA THR A 705 35.85 -20.12 -6.90
C THR A 705 36.14 -18.64 -7.13
N PHE A 706 35.30 -17.78 -6.57
CA PHE A 706 35.53 -16.34 -6.53
C PHE A 706 36.15 -15.91 -5.20
N ASN A 707 37.10 -14.98 -5.29
CA ASN A 707 37.93 -14.36 -4.25
C ASN A 707 39.05 -15.22 -3.63
N GLU A 708 40.28 -14.99 -4.12
CA GLU A 708 41.50 -14.89 -3.29
C GLU A 708 42.14 -13.49 -3.48
N PRO A 709 42.78 -12.91 -2.46
CA PRO A 709 43.41 -11.59 -2.56
C PRO A 709 44.80 -11.66 -3.25
N ARG A 710 44.85 -11.40 -4.56
CA ARG A 710 46.14 -11.26 -5.27
C ARG A 710 46.93 -10.05 -4.75
N LYS A 711 48.23 -10.24 -4.50
CA LYS A 711 49.16 -9.16 -4.13
C LYS A 711 49.23 -8.11 -5.26
N LYS A 712 49.37 -6.84 -4.88
CA LYS A 712 49.56 -5.72 -5.83
C LYS A 712 50.86 -5.90 -6.62
N SER A 713 50.76 -5.93 -7.94
CA SER A 713 51.79 -5.46 -8.87
C SER A 713 51.34 -4.10 -9.41
N GLN A 714 52.26 -3.15 -9.53
CA GLN A 714 51.98 -1.84 -10.11
C GLN A 714 52.01 -1.92 -11.64
N GLU A 715 51.04 -1.32 -12.32
CA GLU A 715 51.26 -0.59 -13.57
C GLU A 715 50.09 0.34 -13.86
N SER A 716 50.29 1.32 -14.76
CA SER A 716 49.43 2.50 -14.86
C SER A 716 49.12 2.89 -16.31
N SER A 717 47.84 3.09 -16.63
CA SER A 717 47.40 3.69 -17.89
C SER A 717 46.09 4.50 -17.70
N ARG A 718 45.72 5.28 -18.71
CA ARG A 718 44.75 6.39 -18.66
C ARG A 718 43.29 5.95 -18.91
N PRO A 719 42.29 6.78 -18.57
CA PRO A 719 40.88 6.44 -18.77
C PRO A 719 40.40 6.75 -20.19
N ASP A 720 39.64 5.81 -20.77
CA ASP A 720 38.77 6.05 -21.92
C ASP A 720 37.29 5.85 -21.53
N GLN A 721 36.40 6.56 -22.21
CA GLN A 721 34.98 6.63 -21.88
C GLN A 721 34.17 5.53 -22.56
N HIS A 722 33.48 4.69 -21.78
CA HIS A 722 32.20 4.08 -22.19
C HIS A 722 31.33 3.80 -20.97
N HIS A 723 30.03 4.15 -21.05
CA HIS A 723 29.06 3.89 -19.99
C HIS A 723 28.51 2.45 -20.08
N SER A 724 28.72 1.66 -19.03
CA SER A 724 27.94 0.44 -18.76
C SER A 724 28.09 -0.02 -17.31
N ASN A 725 26.98 -0.11 -16.58
CA ASN A 725 26.64 -0.96 -15.41
C ASN A 725 27.66 -1.23 -14.27
N LYS A 726 28.80 -0.53 -14.22
CA LYS A 726 29.88 -0.75 -13.23
C LYS A 726 29.44 -0.53 -11.78
N LEU A 727 28.52 0.41 -11.53
CA LEU A 727 28.08 0.79 -10.18
C LEU A 727 27.33 -0.35 -9.48
N LEU A 728 26.40 -1.01 -10.19
CA LEU A 728 25.64 -2.15 -9.67
C LEU A 728 26.57 -3.32 -9.29
N PHE A 729 27.59 -3.57 -10.11
CA PHE A 729 28.58 -4.62 -9.84
C PHE A 729 29.46 -4.30 -8.62
N GLN A 730 29.87 -3.03 -8.45
CA GLN A 730 30.62 -2.59 -7.27
C GLN A 730 29.77 -2.60 -5.98
N GLN A 731 28.49 -2.23 -6.06
CA GLN A 731 27.55 -2.32 -4.94
C GLN A 731 27.39 -3.78 -4.48
N LEU A 732 27.15 -4.71 -5.42
CA LEU A 732 27.14 -6.15 -5.12
C LEU A 732 28.46 -6.62 -4.51
N GLN A 733 29.60 -6.21 -5.05
CA GLN A 733 30.93 -6.61 -4.57
C GLN A 733 31.25 -6.10 -3.16
N SER A 734 30.73 -4.93 -2.78
CA SER A 734 30.86 -4.39 -1.41
C SER A 734 30.07 -5.20 -0.37
N HIS A 735 28.91 -5.75 -0.76
CA HIS A 735 27.95 -6.37 0.15
C HIS A 735 28.38 -7.78 0.65
N PHE A 736 29.40 -8.39 0.02
CA PHE A 736 29.90 -9.73 0.34
C PHE A 736 31.23 -9.76 1.13
N ASN A 737 31.74 -8.63 1.62
CA ASN A 737 33.04 -8.55 2.31
C ASN A 737 33.07 -9.14 3.75
N GLN A 738 32.22 -10.13 4.06
CA GLN A 738 32.29 -10.94 5.29
C GLN A 738 32.54 -12.42 4.97
N GLN A 739 33.73 -12.68 4.42
CA GLN A 739 34.50 -13.94 4.46
C GLN A 739 33.74 -15.28 4.39
N GLN A 740 33.33 -15.70 3.19
CA GLN A 740 33.62 -17.05 2.68
C GLN A 740 33.82 -17.01 1.15
N PRO A 741 34.63 -17.90 0.56
CA PRO A 741 34.78 -17.97 -0.90
C PRO A 741 33.48 -18.44 -1.56
N LEU A 742 33.05 -17.73 -2.61
CA LEU A 742 31.84 -18.10 -3.34
C LEU A 742 32.16 -19.21 -4.34
N HIS A 743 31.60 -20.39 -4.11
CA HIS A 743 31.70 -21.54 -5.01
C HIS A 743 30.43 -21.74 -5.82
N VAL A 744 30.55 -21.64 -7.15
CA VAL A 744 29.51 -22.05 -8.12
C VAL A 744 30.00 -23.26 -8.90
N TYR A 745 29.07 -24.02 -9.47
CA TYR A 745 29.33 -25.33 -10.06
C TYR A 745 28.63 -25.50 -11.40
N THR A 746 29.10 -26.46 -12.20
CA THR A 746 28.34 -27.02 -13.33
C THR A 746 28.87 -28.40 -13.72
N LEU A 747 28.21 -29.05 -14.68
CA LEU A 747 28.61 -30.33 -15.27
C LEU A 747 29.14 -30.11 -16.69
N LEU A 748 30.25 -30.78 -17.03
CA LEU A 748 30.89 -30.74 -18.35
C LEU A 748 31.29 -32.16 -18.77
N SER A 749 31.63 -32.40 -20.04
CA SER A 749 32.37 -33.60 -20.43
C SER A 749 33.87 -33.46 -20.12
N LYS A 750 34.60 -34.58 -20.00
CA LYS A 750 36.07 -34.55 -19.91
C LYS A 750 36.72 -33.81 -21.08
N GLN A 751 36.19 -33.94 -22.29
CA GLN A 751 36.66 -33.18 -23.45
C GLN A 751 36.52 -31.66 -23.22
N GLN A 752 35.33 -31.18 -22.81
CA GLN A 752 35.08 -29.75 -22.57
C GLN A 752 35.98 -29.18 -21.46
N VAL A 753 36.30 -29.98 -20.44
CA VAL A 753 37.26 -29.60 -19.39
C VAL A 753 38.67 -29.42 -19.94
N LEU A 754 39.12 -30.31 -20.84
CA LEU A 754 40.44 -30.21 -21.46
C LEU A 754 40.51 -29.02 -22.44
N GLU A 755 39.47 -28.78 -23.23
CA GLU A 755 39.37 -27.59 -24.08
C GLU A 755 39.42 -26.30 -23.25
N LEU A 756 38.66 -26.22 -22.16
CA LEU A 756 38.60 -25.06 -21.27
C LEU A 756 39.97 -24.75 -20.60
N ARG A 757 40.75 -25.78 -20.29
CA ARG A 757 42.09 -25.65 -19.72
C ARG A 757 43.05 -24.92 -20.67
N GLU A 758 43.00 -25.28 -21.96
CA GLU A 758 43.88 -24.73 -23.00
C GLU A 758 43.49 -23.31 -23.45
N VAL A 759 42.35 -22.78 -23.01
CA VAL A 759 41.96 -21.38 -23.23
C VAL A 759 43.00 -20.44 -22.60
N ARG A 760 43.60 -19.61 -23.45
CA ARG A 760 44.54 -18.54 -23.09
C ARG A 760 43.80 -17.23 -22.84
N GLY A 761 44.46 -16.28 -22.17
CA GLY A 761 43.84 -15.01 -21.74
C GLY A 761 43.23 -15.03 -20.33
N GLY A 762 43.55 -16.05 -19.52
CA GLY A 762 43.19 -16.09 -18.10
C GLY A 762 41.73 -16.46 -17.83
N ASP A 763 41.29 -16.18 -16.60
CA ASP A 763 40.03 -16.74 -16.07
C ASP A 763 38.78 -16.03 -16.61
N GLU A 764 38.93 -14.78 -17.07
CA GLU A 764 37.89 -14.03 -17.78
C GLU A 764 37.59 -14.66 -19.15
N MET A 765 38.61 -14.98 -19.95
CA MET A 765 38.44 -15.68 -21.23
C MET A 765 37.88 -17.11 -21.06
N ARG A 766 38.22 -17.78 -19.95
CA ARG A 766 37.61 -19.09 -19.59
C ARG A 766 36.15 -18.97 -19.19
N MET A 767 35.78 -17.93 -18.45
CA MET A 767 34.39 -17.64 -18.11
C MET A 767 33.56 -17.35 -19.37
N ASN A 768 34.11 -16.55 -20.29
CA ASN A 768 33.51 -16.28 -21.59
C ASN A 768 33.33 -17.57 -22.42
N TYR A 769 34.36 -18.44 -22.49
CA TYR A 769 34.28 -19.75 -23.15
C TYR A 769 33.17 -20.65 -22.57
N LEU A 770 32.99 -20.64 -21.24
CA LEU A 770 31.93 -21.40 -20.57
C LEU A 770 30.53 -20.89 -20.90
N CYS A 771 30.31 -19.58 -20.79
CA CYS A 771 28.98 -19.00 -20.94
C CYS A 771 28.57 -18.88 -22.41
N GLU A 772 29.40 -18.25 -23.25
CA GLU A 772 29.03 -17.93 -24.64
C GLU A 772 29.28 -19.10 -25.60
N LYS A 773 30.43 -19.77 -25.50
CA LYS A 773 30.79 -20.84 -26.47
C LYS A 773 30.23 -22.21 -26.09
N LEU A 774 30.22 -22.56 -24.80
CA LEU A 774 29.64 -23.83 -24.34
C LEU A 774 28.17 -23.71 -23.91
N GLY A 775 27.62 -22.49 -23.78
CA GLY A 775 26.22 -22.27 -23.40
C GLY A 775 25.89 -22.62 -21.95
N VAL A 776 26.90 -22.75 -21.07
CA VAL A 776 26.74 -23.39 -19.76
C VAL A 776 26.45 -22.37 -18.66
N LYS A 777 25.30 -22.54 -17.99
CA LYS A 777 24.93 -21.76 -16.81
C LYS A 777 25.66 -22.30 -15.57
N LEU A 778 26.34 -21.42 -14.84
CA LEU A 778 26.91 -21.70 -13.52
C LEU A 778 25.84 -21.58 -12.44
N ILE A 779 25.80 -22.53 -11.51
CA ILE A 779 24.74 -22.65 -10.51
C ILE A 779 25.29 -22.96 -9.11
N GLY A 780 24.62 -22.49 -8.07
CA GLY A 780 24.92 -22.88 -6.70
C GLY A 780 24.65 -24.38 -6.46
N ARG A 781 25.30 -24.98 -5.45
CA ARG A 781 25.28 -26.43 -5.16
C ARG A 781 23.90 -27.12 -5.28
N LYS A 782 22.83 -26.45 -4.83
CA LYS A 782 21.46 -26.98 -4.83
C LYS A 782 20.84 -27.09 -6.24
N GLY A 783 21.37 -26.37 -7.23
CA GLY A 783 20.90 -26.42 -8.62
C GLY A 783 21.43 -27.60 -9.45
N LEU A 784 22.53 -28.25 -9.02
CA LEU A 784 23.18 -29.32 -9.77
C LEU A 784 22.32 -30.58 -10.03
N GLY A 785 21.25 -30.76 -9.25
CA GLY A 785 20.23 -31.79 -9.48
C GLY A 785 20.67 -33.25 -9.26
N PRO A 786 19.74 -34.22 -9.45
CA PRO A 786 19.97 -35.62 -9.11
C PRO A 786 21.11 -36.30 -9.88
N THR A 787 21.34 -35.89 -11.13
CA THR A 787 22.42 -36.40 -11.98
C THR A 787 23.80 -36.15 -11.36
N ALA A 788 24.01 -34.96 -10.80
CA ALA A 788 25.24 -34.63 -10.08
C ALA A 788 25.32 -35.38 -8.75
N ASP A 789 24.23 -35.50 -8.00
CA ASP A 789 24.25 -36.22 -6.71
C ASP A 789 24.64 -37.70 -6.88
N SER A 790 24.20 -38.34 -7.97
CA SER A 790 24.62 -39.69 -8.37
C SER A 790 26.12 -39.74 -8.71
N LEU A 791 26.61 -38.79 -9.52
CA LEU A 791 28.02 -38.68 -9.89
C LEU A 791 28.93 -38.45 -8.66
N ILE A 792 28.50 -37.61 -7.72
CA ILE A 792 29.19 -37.33 -6.44
C ILE A 792 29.29 -38.59 -5.59
N ALA A 793 28.20 -39.36 -5.47
CA ALA A 793 28.21 -40.62 -4.73
C ALA A 793 29.17 -41.65 -5.37
N SER A 794 29.15 -41.77 -6.71
CA SER A 794 30.03 -42.66 -7.46
C SER A 794 31.50 -42.31 -7.25
N ILE A 795 31.91 -41.06 -7.50
CA ILE A 795 33.30 -40.60 -7.36
C ILE A 795 33.81 -40.78 -5.92
N LYS A 796 32.96 -40.59 -4.91
CA LYS A 796 33.35 -40.79 -3.51
C LYS A 796 33.49 -42.28 -3.14
N ALA A 797 32.75 -43.17 -3.79
CA ALA A 797 32.96 -44.61 -3.67
C ALA A 797 34.29 -45.03 -4.32
N GLU A 798 34.60 -44.55 -5.53
CA GLU A 798 35.87 -44.80 -6.21
C GLU A 798 37.08 -44.36 -5.36
N ARG A 799 37.06 -43.12 -4.86
CA ARG A 799 38.14 -42.56 -4.02
C ARG A 799 38.23 -43.25 -2.65
N GLY A 800 37.12 -43.75 -2.11
CA GLY A 800 37.08 -44.41 -0.80
C GLY A 800 37.78 -45.77 -0.73
N GLY A 801 37.93 -46.47 -1.85
CA GLY A 801 38.47 -47.85 -1.87
C GLY A 801 39.95 -48.02 -1.52
N ARG A 802 40.73 -46.94 -1.45
CA ARG A 802 42.22 -47.00 -1.40
C ARG A 802 42.88 -46.99 0.00
N LYS A 803 42.15 -47.29 1.08
CA LYS A 803 42.76 -47.50 2.42
C LYS A 803 43.07 -48.97 2.78
N ALA A 804 43.07 -49.88 1.80
CA ALA A 804 43.34 -51.31 2.00
C ALA A 804 44.23 -51.94 0.90
N SER A 805 45.40 -51.35 0.61
CA SER A 805 46.47 -52.02 -0.19
C SER A 805 47.80 -51.24 -0.20
N ALA A 806 48.56 -51.32 0.90
CA ALA A 806 49.98 -50.94 0.94
C ALA A 806 50.72 -51.71 2.04
N SER A 807 51.99 -52.05 1.78
CA SER A 807 53.00 -52.61 2.71
C SER A 807 52.56 -53.74 3.68
N SER A 808 52.88 -54.98 3.31
CA SER A 808 53.18 -56.05 4.27
C SER A 808 54.69 -56.06 4.57
N LEU A 809 55.09 -56.24 5.84
CA LEU A 809 56.38 -56.83 6.29
C LEU A 809 56.51 -56.84 7.83
N GLY A 810 56.79 -58.02 8.42
CA GLY A 810 57.35 -58.28 9.78
C GLY A 810 56.73 -57.58 11.00
N LEU A 811 56.17 -58.26 12.01
CA LEU A 811 56.86 -59.27 12.84
C LEU A 811 55.87 -60.24 13.55
N LYS A 812 56.34 -61.05 14.52
CA LYS A 812 55.59 -62.15 15.18
C LYS A 812 55.21 -61.86 16.67
N SER A 813 54.32 -62.72 17.19
CA SER A 813 53.84 -62.85 18.58
C SER A 813 52.78 -61.81 19.03
N GLY A 814 51.81 -62.14 19.90
CA GLY A 814 51.59 -63.39 20.64
C GLY A 814 50.11 -63.69 20.96
N MET A 815 49.87 -64.68 21.83
CA MET A 815 48.54 -65.13 22.31
C MET A 815 47.88 -64.06 23.24
N SER A 816 46.57 -64.06 23.54
CA SER A 816 45.69 -65.21 23.82
C SER A 816 44.17 -64.96 23.63
N LYS A 817 43.38 -66.02 23.86
CA LYS A 817 41.91 -66.12 23.68
C LYS A 817 41.11 -65.35 24.74
N LEU A 818 39.91 -64.87 24.39
CA LEU A 818 38.66 -65.42 24.96
C LEU A 818 37.44 -65.16 24.03
N GLN A 819 36.24 -65.66 24.40
CA GLN A 819 35.09 -65.85 23.50
C GLN A 819 33.79 -65.17 23.96
N LYS A 820 32.94 -64.86 22.97
CA LYS A 820 31.45 -64.91 22.92
C LYS A 820 30.62 -64.24 24.05
N GLY A 821 29.61 -63.48 23.64
CA GLY A 821 28.49 -63.07 24.50
C GLY A 821 27.44 -62.23 23.75
N THR A 822 26.41 -62.86 23.19
CA THR A 822 25.44 -62.19 22.29
C THR A 822 24.00 -62.34 22.80
N LEU A 823 23.14 -61.35 22.47
CA LEU A 823 21.65 -61.30 22.53
C LEU A 823 20.93 -60.68 23.77
N LYS A 824 20.42 -59.45 23.52
CA LYS A 824 19.01 -59.00 23.56
C LYS A 824 18.12 -59.09 24.84
N ARG A 825 17.54 -57.90 25.12
CA ARG A 825 16.12 -57.55 25.44
C ARG A 825 15.63 -57.38 26.89
N LYS A 826 15.10 -56.17 27.13
CA LYS A 826 13.93 -55.75 27.95
C LYS A 826 13.85 -56.13 29.45
N LEU A 827 13.81 -55.10 30.31
CA LEU A 827 12.69 -54.65 31.20
C LEU A 827 13.11 -53.21 31.68
N VAL A 828 12.30 -52.13 31.81
CA VAL A 828 11.02 -51.82 32.50
C VAL A 828 11.20 -51.26 33.94
N ARG A 829 10.43 -50.18 34.24
CA ARG A 829 10.06 -49.56 35.55
C ARG A 829 10.98 -48.53 36.26
N ARG A 830 10.45 -47.29 36.27
CA ARG A 830 10.14 -46.37 37.42
C ARG A 830 11.22 -45.97 38.45
N ALA A 831 11.16 -44.69 38.83
CA ALA A 831 11.92 -44.03 39.90
C ALA A 831 11.39 -44.31 41.33
N LYS A 832 12.11 -43.82 42.36
CA LYS A 832 11.68 -43.81 43.78
C LYS A 832 12.20 -42.56 44.53
N ILE A 833 11.52 -42.17 45.62
CA ILE A 833 11.67 -40.92 46.40
C ILE A 833 11.74 -41.24 47.91
N VAL A 834 12.42 -40.39 48.71
CA VAL A 834 12.25 -40.10 50.16
C VAL A 834 13.01 -38.78 50.46
N ARG A 835 12.69 -37.90 51.43
CA ARG A 835 11.56 -37.74 52.40
C ARG A 835 10.68 -36.53 51.98
N SER A 836 9.50 -36.17 52.52
CA SER A 836 8.88 -36.11 53.88
C SER A 836 9.26 -34.85 54.69
N SER A 837 8.34 -34.13 55.36
CA SER A 837 6.90 -34.34 55.71
C SER A 837 6.13 -32.98 55.63
N ASN A 838 4.82 -32.79 55.90
CA ASN A 838 3.72 -33.66 56.38
C ASN A 838 2.33 -33.30 55.75
N LYS A 839 1.27 -33.06 56.55
CA LYS A 839 -0.19 -32.92 56.22
C LYS A 839 -0.97 -32.41 57.49
N PRO A 840 -2.32 -32.21 57.52
CA PRO A 840 -3.40 -32.47 56.53
C PRO A 840 -4.37 -31.29 56.24
N ALA A 841 -5.46 -31.56 55.49
CA ALA A 841 -6.59 -30.65 55.15
C ALA A 841 -7.91 -31.05 55.88
N PRO A 842 -9.10 -30.46 55.60
CA PRO A 842 -9.91 -30.88 54.44
C PRO A 842 -10.76 -29.77 53.72
N LEU A 843 -11.49 -30.19 52.67
CA LEU A 843 -12.48 -29.45 51.83
C LEU A 843 -13.91 -30.00 52.10
N PRO A 844 -15.04 -29.32 51.75
CA PRO A 844 -15.63 -29.46 50.40
C PRO A 844 -16.57 -28.34 49.84
N ASN A 845 -16.77 -28.41 48.51
CA ASN A 845 -18.03 -28.20 47.73
C ASN A 845 -18.73 -26.83 47.50
N SER A 846 -18.72 -26.45 46.21
CA SER A 846 -19.88 -26.20 45.29
C SER A 846 -20.81 -24.97 45.40
N ASN A 847 -20.96 -24.33 44.23
CA ASN A 847 -22.19 -23.79 43.60
C ASN A 847 -22.85 -22.46 44.04
N MET A 848 -23.00 -21.59 43.02
CA MET A 848 -24.20 -20.79 42.67
C MET A 848 -24.58 -19.48 43.41
N VAL A 849 -24.60 -18.41 42.60
CA VAL A 849 -25.74 -17.47 42.38
C VAL A 849 -25.94 -16.22 43.28
N ASN A 850 -25.91 -15.06 42.61
CA ASN A 850 -26.62 -13.78 42.81
C ASN A 850 -26.50 -12.91 44.09
N ALA A 851 -25.88 -11.74 43.87
CA ALA A 851 -26.50 -10.38 43.92
C ALA A 851 -26.83 -9.65 45.25
N LYS A 852 -26.44 -8.35 45.24
CA LYS A 852 -26.99 -7.20 46.03
C LYS A 852 -26.79 -7.25 47.57
N ALA A 853 -26.85 -6.14 48.32
CA ALA A 853 -26.59 -4.70 48.11
C ALA A 853 -26.66 -3.99 49.49
N SER A 854 -26.29 -2.70 49.59
CA SER A 854 -26.56 -1.80 50.75
C SER A 854 -25.82 -2.17 52.07
N GLU A 855 -25.65 -1.35 53.12
CA GLU A 855 -25.79 0.11 53.38
C GLU A 855 -24.94 0.44 54.65
N GLU A 856 -24.08 1.48 54.67
CA GLU A 856 -24.26 2.83 55.29
C GLU A 856 -24.01 2.93 56.83
N ILE A 857 -24.08 4.18 57.37
CA ILE A 857 -23.94 4.61 58.79
C ILE A 857 -22.48 4.65 59.31
N ARG A 858 -21.79 5.80 59.52
CA ARG A 858 -21.98 7.00 60.40
C ARG A 858 -21.60 6.74 61.90
N THR A 859 -21.02 7.64 62.71
CA THR A 859 -20.67 9.10 62.60
C THR A 859 -19.66 9.59 63.67
N THR A 860 -18.83 10.58 63.31
CA THR A 860 -18.25 11.75 64.07
C THR A 860 -17.94 11.74 65.58
N ASN A 861 -16.76 12.31 65.94
CA ASN A 861 -16.54 13.46 66.88
C ASN A 861 -15.02 13.67 67.14
N GLN A 862 -14.46 14.83 67.53
CA GLN A 862 -14.79 16.26 67.36
C GLN A 862 -13.50 17.10 67.59
N ALA A 863 -13.47 18.37 67.15
CA ALA A 863 -12.36 19.34 67.35
C ALA A 863 -12.83 20.48 68.31
N PRO A 864 -12.24 21.71 68.43
CA PRO A 864 -11.02 22.34 67.88
C PRO A 864 -10.14 22.84 69.07
N PRO A 865 -9.47 24.02 69.16
CA PRO A 865 -9.06 25.12 68.24
C PRO A 865 -7.51 25.23 68.10
N GLU A 866 -6.81 26.22 67.52
CA GLU A 866 -6.88 27.25 66.43
C GLU A 866 -5.46 27.93 66.43
N THR A 867 -4.97 28.84 65.56
CA THR A 867 -5.22 29.48 64.23
C THR A 867 -3.81 29.95 63.75
N ASN A 868 -3.46 30.45 62.54
CA ASN A 868 -4.06 30.78 61.23
C ASN A 868 -2.88 30.77 60.19
N SER A 869 -2.98 31.03 58.88
CA SER A 869 -4.07 31.32 57.93
C SER A 869 -3.62 30.97 56.49
N ALA A 870 -4.53 30.37 55.70
CA ALA A 870 -4.79 30.59 54.26
C ALA A 870 -3.67 30.53 53.18
N GLU A 871 -3.92 30.16 51.91
CA GLU A 871 -4.89 29.32 51.15
C GLU A 871 -4.46 29.40 49.66
N PHE A 872 -4.86 28.58 48.68
CA PHE A 872 -5.06 27.12 48.62
C PHE A 872 -4.93 26.67 47.14
N VAL A 873 -4.93 25.37 46.86
CA VAL A 873 -4.91 24.79 45.49
C VAL A 873 -6.28 24.17 45.16
N PRO A 874 -6.74 24.19 43.90
CA PRO A 874 -7.07 22.91 43.25
C PRO A 874 -6.55 22.86 41.80
N SER A 875 -5.94 21.80 41.25
CA SER A 875 -6.19 20.35 41.32
C SER A 875 -7.35 19.84 40.43
N PHE A 876 -6.97 19.42 39.22
CA PHE A 876 -7.64 18.45 38.32
C PHE A 876 -9.11 18.65 37.94
N PHE A 877 -9.31 18.83 36.63
CA PHE A 877 -10.08 17.88 35.80
C PHE A 877 -9.31 17.60 34.49
#